data_AF-A0A0A1TZI1-F1
#
_entry.id   AF-A0A0A1TZI1-F1
#
_cell.length_a   1.000
_cell.length_b   1.000
_cell.length_c   1.000
_cell.angle_alpha   90.00
_cell.angle_beta   90.00
_cell.angle_gamma   90.00
#
_symmetry.space_group_name_H-M   'P 1'
#
loop_
_entity.id
_entity.type
_entity.pdbx_description
1 polymer ?
#
loop_
_entity_poly.entity_id
_entity_poly.type
_entity_poly.pdbx_seq_one_letter_code
_entity_poly.pdbx_strand_id
1 'polypeptide(L)'
;MFYFLNKKQKKLYLYTLMILLLTLVIEVLSECPFQVDSFGCIYATNPSLCYNDLNVTTYFCVAENGFANANLNNVFFNTTNPLILKNSAFVGNVLTSFESVSGFSIIGESVFEKTFLVKIDLTGLQHISQRAFYGCPGLTTVTGLESVTIVGDSAFSTCNSIDNLVFKKKVSIMDYAFYMCSSLQSIQFESGVSSFGNYSFTQTSISEIDMKGGQLVGDNAFANCQNLKTLKNTEGILSIMNGSFSKCGAITDFNFPNIVEIGNYAFESCNNMMFLHLPATLTTLGEDWIKGVTNLKAIFFHGNEDILYYVTPIEQLVFVGQNYSNETFSGKVVTKTNCSSSQWVNTYGNDCKPCEGEVNSYDGVSNVCGYNGTCGDNCGLCNSSILCERCMNGFVFENGECVSPIIECSSINPFCEECDKDGCTMCAIGHYVSGGTCDNCISFCDVCNSNSTCKNCSENMYYVDNICTSCTDGFYIEDDKCYRCSEHCMKCEDKEECLTCFEGFYLKEEKCANCAERGCLNCSINACSQCLDGYGLYNNKCISCSLSNSICVSCSSDNLDHMCWSCTNGYWEENGKCVTCENCGEDGCDKTTQKCFNCKEGYVKKLNGDCVINENCTAQDTSGYCSKCKNSHVLVFKECYLISTNTNEETIEYDGFLISKKDAHCQKILGKSCYECEDGFYPFESLCVKCEDMYANCNACGVNIHANIKECVCVSCNTGYFPEVSCKHSSLIDGCVDCTTTREGLWQNNRKCLECANGYTLNNGF
;
A
#
# COMPACT_ATOMS: atom_id res chain seq x y z
N MET A 1 -37.20 -35.92 -45.86
CA MET A 1 -36.78 -35.13 -47.04
C MET A 1 -35.62 -35.74 -47.83
N PHE A 2 -34.58 -36.30 -47.21
CA PHE A 2 -33.38 -36.81 -47.90
C PHE A 2 -33.61 -37.93 -48.93
N TYR A 3 -34.66 -38.73 -48.74
CA TYR A 3 -34.99 -39.87 -49.60
C TYR A 3 -35.45 -39.45 -51.02
N PHE A 4 -36.00 -38.24 -51.15
CA PHE A 4 -36.59 -37.72 -52.40
C PHE A 4 -35.62 -36.88 -53.26
N LEU A 5 -34.36 -36.71 -52.85
CA LEU A 5 -33.40 -35.87 -53.57
C LEU A 5 -32.69 -36.64 -54.71
N ASN A 6 -32.48 -35.96 -55.84
CA ASN A 6 -31.72 -36.53 -56.96
C ASN A 6 -30.21 -36.60 -56.65
N LYS A 7 -29.44 -37.35 -57.47
CA LYS A 7 -28.02 -37.64 -57.22
C LYS A 7 -27.14 -36.38 -57.11
N LYS A 8 -27.48 -35.30 -57.82
CA LYS A 8 -26.74 -34.03 -57.81
C LYS A 8 -27.05 -33.22 -56.55
N GLN A 9 -28.32 -33.20 -56.12
CA GLN A 9 -28.77 -32.56 -54.88
C GLN A 9 -28.25 -33.26 -53.62
N LYS A 10 -28.19 -34.61 -53.61
CA LYS A 10 -27.57 -35.36 -52.51
C LYS A 10 -26.09 -35.02 -52.34
N LYS A 11 -25.36 -34.85 -53.45
CA LYS A 11 -23.95 -34.47 -53.44
C LYS A 11 -23.76 -33.05 -52.88
N LEU A 12 -24.58 -32.09 -53.32
CA LEU A 12 -24.55 -30.72 -52.79
C LEU A 12 -24.89 -30.69 -51.29
N TYR A 13 -25.90 -31.46 -50.87
CA TYR A 13 -26.28 -31.57 -49.46
C TYR A 13 -25.15 -32.18 -48.61
N LEU A 14 -24.46 -33.22 -49.11
CA LEU A 14 -23.29 -33.80 -48.46
C LEU A 14 -22.11 -32.82 -48.41
N TYR A 15 -21.88 -32.01 -49.44
CA TYR A 15 -20.85 -30.96 -49.41
C TYR A 15 -21.20 -29.85 -48.42
N THR A 16 -22.46 -29.38 -48.37
CA THR A 16 -22.89 -28.42 -47.35
C THR A 16 -22.86 -29.01 -45.95
N LEU A 17 -23.16 -30.30 -45.78
CA LEU A 17 -23.03 -31.00 -44.50
C LEU A 17 -21.56 -31.17 -44.09
N MET A 18 -20.66 -31.45 -45.03
CA MET A 18 -19.22 -31.50 -44.80
C MET A 18 -18.65 -30.12 -44.47
N ILE A 19 -19.11 -29.07 -45.13
CA ILE A 19 -18.71 -27.69 -44.83
C ILE A 19 -19.26 -27.28 -43.47
N LEU A 20 -20.53 -27.59 -43.15
CA LEU A 20 -21.09 -27.38 -41.82
C LEU A 20 -20.34 -28.18 -40.74
N LEU A 21 -19.97 -29.43 -41.02
CA LEU A 21 -19.17 -30.25 -40.12
C LEU A 21 -17.74 -29.73 -39.99
N LEU A 22 -17.13 -29.21 -41.06
CA LEU A 22 -15.82 -28.56 -40.98
C LEU A 22 -15.88 -27.23 -40.23
N THR A 23 -16.93 -26.41 -40.41
CA THR A 23 -17.11 -25.17 -39.65
C THR A 23 -17.45 -25.44 -38.19
N LEU A 24 -18.26 -26.47 -37.89
CA LEU A 24 -18.49 -26.95 -36.52
C LEU A 24 -17.22 -27.54 -35.90
N VAL A 25 -16.38 -28.24 -36.67
CA VAL A 25 -15.09 -28.74 -36.16
C VAL A 25 -14.10 -27.60 -35.92
N ILE A 26 -14.16 -26.52 -36.70
CA ILE A 26 -13.36 -25.31 -36.49
C ILE A 26 -13.86 -24.50 -35.28
N GLU A 27 -15.18 -24.40 -35.06
CA GLU A 27 -15.78 -23.78 -33.85
C GLU A 27 -15.58 -24.63 -32.58
N VAL A 28 -15.46 -25.96 -32.68
CA VAL A 28 -15.21 -26.85 -31.53
C VAL A 28 -13.72 -26.93 -31.17
N LEU A 29 -12.82 -26.43 -32.02
CA LEU A 29 -11.38 -26.40 -31.75
C LEU A 29 -10.95 -25.16 -30.95
N SER A 30 -11.80 -24.14 -30.76
CA SER A 30 -11.42 -22.84 -30.18
C SER A 30 -11.56 -22.68 -28.67
N GLU A 31 -11.96 -23.71 -27.93
CA GLU A 31 -12.16 -23.57 -26.48
C GLU A 31 -10.98 -24.19 -25.72
N CYS A 32 -10.18 -23.33 -25.08
CA CYS A 32 -9.18 -23.73 -24.09
C CYS A 32 -9.87 -24.61 -23.03
N PRO A 33 -9.57 -25.93 -22.96
CA PRO A 33 -10.31 -26.84 -22.09
C PRO A 33 -9.87 -26.64 -20.63
N PHE A 34 -10.71 -25.96 -19.85
CA PHE A 34 -10.47 -25.74 -18.43
C PHE A 34 -11.44 -26.52 -17.54
N GLN A 35 -10.98 -26.86 -16.33
CA GLN A 35 -11.77 -27.43 -15.25
C GLN A 35 -11.80 -26.44 -14.08
N VAL A 36 -12.65 -26.75 -13.11
CA VAL A 36 -12.82 -25.96 -11.88
C VAL A 36 -12.26 -26.80 -10.74
N ASP A 37 -11.35 -26.22 -9.94
CA ASP A 37 -10.80 -26.85 -8.76
C ASP A 37 -11.83 -26.92 -7.62
N SER A 38 -11.44 -27.56 -6.52
CA SER A 38 -12.25 -27.68 -5.31
C SER A 38 -12.65 -26.35 -4.65
N PHE A 39 -11.96 -25.26 -5.00
CA PHE A 39 -12.18 -23.92 -4.48
C PHE A 39 -12.99 -23.05 -5.45
N GLY A 40 -13.50 -23.63 -6.55
CA GLY A 40 -14.26 -22.88 -7.55
C GLY A 40 -13.40 -22.10 -8.54
N CYS A 41 -12.09 -22.35 -8.60
CA CYS A 41 -11.15 -21.65 -9.45
C CYS A 41 -10.86 -22.42 -10.74
N ILE A 42 -10.87 -21.72 -11.89
CA ILE A 42 -10.62 -22.35 -13.19
C ILE A 42 -9.14 -22.59 -13.45
N TYR A 43 -8.82 -23.69 -14.14
CA TYR A 43 -7.48 -24.02 -14.64
C TYR A 43 -7.55 -24.85 -15.93
N ALA A 44 -6.61 -24.62 -16.84
CA ALA A 44 -6.41 -25.41 -18.03
C ALA A 44 -5.97 -26.84 -17.68
N THR A 45 -6.74 -27.83 -18.14
CA THR A 45 -6.38 -29.24 -17.98
C THR A 45 -5.23 -29.65 -18.90
N ASN A 46 -5.08 -28.94 -20.02
CA ASN A 46 -3.96 -29.10 -20.94
C ASN A 46 -3.60 -27.72 -21.53
N PRO A 47 -2.66 -26.98 -20.90
CA PRO A 47 -2.25 -25.64 -21.34
C PRO A 47 -1.79 -25.58 -22.80
N SER A 48 -1.26 -26.67 -23.36
CA SER A 48 -0.84 -26.74 -24.77
C SER A 48 -2.00 -26.67 -25.77
N LEU A 49 -3.23 -26.93 -25.32
CA LEU A 49 -4.45 -26.80 -26.12
C LEU A 49 -5.14 -25.44 -25.94
N CYS A 50 -4.61 -24.59 -25.07
CA CYS A 50 -5.14 -23.24 -24.85
C CYS A 50 -4.43 -22.27 -25.77
N TYR A 51 -5.12 -21.86 -26.84
CA TYR A 51 -4.65 -20.89 -27.82
C TYR A 51 -5.78 -19.92 -28.16
N ASN A 52 -5.42 -18.67 -28.51
CA ASN A 52 -6.35 -17.55 -28.74
C ASN A 52 -6.98 -17.01 -27.45
N ASP A 53 -8.27 -16.67 -27.47
CA ASP A 53 -8.93 -15.86 -26.46
C ASP A 53 -9.68 -16.73 -25.44
N LEU A 54 -9.67 -16.30 -24.18
CA LEU A 54 -10.41 -16.94 -23.09
C LEU A 54 -11.44 -15.97 -22.52
N ASN A 55 -12.72 -16.30 -22.67
CA ASN A 55 -13.84 -15.51 -22.13
C ASN A 55 -14.51 -16.28 -20.99
N VAL A 56 -14.62 -15.66 -19.82
CA VAL A 56 -15.17 -16.29 -18.61
C VAL A 56 -16.24 -15.41 -17.99
N THR A 57 -17.45 -15.92 -17.84
CA THR A 57 -18.60 -15.17 -17.27
C THR A 57 -19.09 -15.73 -15.93
N THR A 58 -18.72 -16.96 -15.59
CA THR A 58 -19.28 -17.70 -14.45
C THR A 58 -18.32 -17.84 -13.28
N TYR A 59 -17.01 -17.84 -13.53
CA TYR A 59 -15.99 -18.12 -12.52
C TYR A 59 -15.12 -16.89 -12.30
N PHE A 60 -15.03 -16.46 -11.05
CA PHE A 60 -14.27 -15.27 -10.64
C PHE A 60 -12.90 -15.61 -10.03
N CYS A 61 -12.48 -16.89 -10.08
CA CYS A 61 -11.21 -17.32 -9.54
C CYS A 61 -10.41 -18.14 -10.57
N VAL A 62 -9.09 -17.95 -10.59
CA VAL A 62 -8.14 -18.75 -11.39
C VAL A 62 -7.17 -19.45 -10.44
N ALA A 63 -6.99 -20.75 -10.62
CA ALA A 63 -6.17 -21.56 -9.73
C ALA A 63 -4.67 -21.22 -9.87
N GLU A 64 -3.88 -21.69 -8.90
CA GLU A 64 -2.43 -21.54 -8.98
C GLU A 64 -1.90 -22.30 -10.21
N ASN A 65 -1.03 -21.64 -10.97
CA ASN A 65 -0.55 -22.10 -12.27
C ASN A 65 -1.68 -22.39 -13.29
N GLY A 66 -2.89 -21.88 -13.06
CA GLY A 66 -4.10 -22.34 -13.75
C GLY A 66 -4.02 -22.33 -15.27
N PHE A 67 -3.43 -21.30 -15.86
CA PHE A 67 -3.16 -21.18 -17.30
C PHE A 67 -1.67 -20.92 -17.57
N ALA A 68 -0.77 -21.35 -16.67
CA ALA A 68 0.67 -21.15 -16.82
C ALA A 68 1.20 -21.76 -18.13
N ASN A 69 2.02 -21.01 -18.86
CA ASN A 69 2.63 -21.38 -20.13
C ASN A 69 1.63 -21.87 -21.20
N ALA A 70 0.37 -21.43 -21.10
CA ALA A 70 -0.57 -21.54 -22.21
C ALA A 70 -0.22 -20.52 -23.31
N ASN A 71 -0.88 -20.62 -24.45
CA ASN A 71 -0.67 -19.74 -25.59
C ASN A 71 -1.87 -18.78 -25.78
N LEU A 72 -2.40 -18.27 -24.66
CA LEU A 72 -3.54 -17.35 -24.66
C LEU A 72 -3.12 -15.94 -25.10
N ASN A 73 -3.95 -15.32 -25.94
CA ASN A 73 -3.74 -13.97 -26.48
C ASN A 73 -4.53 -12.90 -25.72
N ASN A 74 -5.81 -13.14 -25.45
CA ASN A 74 -6.70 -12.19 -24.78
C ASN A 74 -7.52 -12.94 -23.72
N VAL A 75 -7.69 -12.35 -22.55
CA VAL A 75 -8.49 -12.94 -21.47
C VAL A 75 -9.50 -11.91 -20.99
N PHE A 76 -10.78 -12.28 -20.99
CA PHE A 76 -11.86 -11.41 -20.55
C PHE A 76 -12.71 -12.11 -19.49
N PHE A 77 -12.82 -11.47 -18.33
CA PHE A 77 -13.69 -11.87 -17.23
C PHE A 77 -14.85 -10.88 -17.10
N ASN A 78 -16.05 -11.37 -17.37
CA ASN A 78 -17.29 -10.64 -17.14
C ASN A 78 -18.07 -11.29 -16.00
N THR A 79 -17.52 -11.15 -14.81
CA THR A 79 -18.08 -11.67 -13.56
C THR A 79 -18.63 -10.52 -12.72
N THR A 80 -19.58 -10.82 -11.84
CA THR A 80 -20.10 -9.82 -10.87
C THR A 80 -19.19 -9.67 -9.65
N ASN A 81 -18.47 -10.74 -9.29
CA ASN A 81 -17.58 -10.77 -8.13
C ASN A 81 -16.16 -10.40 -8.56
N PRO A 82 -15.44 -9.57 -7.77
CA PRO A 82 -14.04 -9.23 -8.04
C PRO A 82 -13.15 -10.47 -8.15
N LEU A 83 -12.18 -10.43 -9.06
CA LEU A 83 -11.38 -11.60 -9.40
C LEU A 83 -10.35 -11.97 -8.34
N ILE A 84 -10.12 -13.28 -8.21
CA ILE A 84 -9.05 -13.87 -7.44
C ILE A 84 -8.14 -14.63 -8.40
N LEU A 85 -6.97 -14.07 -8.68
CA LEU A 85 -5.94 -14.75 -9.47
C LEU A 85 -4.89 -15.31 -8.52
N LYS A 86 -4.81 -16.63 -8.37
CA LYS A 86 -3.78 -17.27 -7.53
C LYS A 86 -2.41 -17.24 -8.22
N ASN A 87 -1.37 -17.60 -7.47
CA ASN A 87 0.03 -17.50 -7.90
C ASN A 87 0.27 -18.11 -9.29
N SER A 88 1.06 -17.42 -10.11
CA SER A 88 1.50 -17.86 -11.43
C SER A 88 0.37 -18.22 -12.41
N ALA A 89 -0.86 -17.76 -12.18
CA ALA A 89 -2.05 -18.16 -12.94
C ALA A 89 -1.89 -17.99 -14.47
N PHE A 90 -1.18 -16.96 -14.95
CA PHE A 90 -0.99 -16.68 -16.37
C PHE A 90 0.48 -16.51 -16.77
N VAL A 91 1.42 -17.02 -15.96
CA VAL A 91 2.86 -16.88 -16.24
C VAL A 91 3.22 -17.41 -17.63
N GLY A 92 4.07 -16.68 -18.36
CA GLY A 92 4.64 -17.11 -19.64
C GLY A 92 3.65 -17.17 -20.82
N ASN A 93 2.44 -16.64 -20.67
CA ASN A 93 1.50 -16.57 -21.80
C ASN A 93 1.86 -15.46 -22.79
N VAL A 94 1.36 -15.58 -24.02
CA VAL A 94 1.43 -14.53 -25.05
C VAL A 94 0.34 -13.45 -24.90
N LEU A 95 -0.16 -13.22 -23.68
CA LEU A 95 -1.28 -12.32 -23.40
C LEU A 95 -0.94 -10.90 -23.84
N THR A 96 -1.80 -10.30 -24.65
CA THR A 96 -1.72 -8.88 -25.06
C THR A 96 -2.78 -8.03 -24.36
N SER A 97 -3.90 -8.64 -23.95
CA SER A 97 -4.94 -7.99 -23.15
C SER A 97 -5.47 -8.90 -22.03
N PHE A 98 -5.78 -8.27 -20.90
CA PHE A 98 -6.52 -8.87 -19.79
C PHE A 98 -7.54 -7.85 -19.29
N GLU A 99 -8.81 -8.22 -19.28
CA GLU A 99 -9.91 -7.33 -18.89
C GLU A 99 -10.82 -8.01 -17.86
N SER A 100 -11.16 -7.28 -16.80
CA SER A 100 -12.08 -7.71 -15.73
C SER A 100 -13.12 -6.62 -15.49
N VAL A 101 -14.41 -6.94 -15.63
CA VAL A 101 -15.50 -5.97 -15.40
C VAL A 101 -15.65 -5.63 -13.91
N SER A 102 -15.40 -6.59 -13.02
CA SER A 102 -15.56 -6.46 -11.56
C SER A 102 -14.29 -6.02 -10.82
N GLY A 103 -13.20 -5.74 -11.54
CA GLY A 103 -11.89 -5.49 -10.94
C GLY A 103 -11.31 -6.73 -10.25
N PHE A 104 -10.49 -6.52 -9.22
CA PHE A 104 -9.74 -7.55 -8.53
C PHE A 104 -9.91 -7.48 -7.01
N SER A 105 -10.03 -8.65 -6.38
CA SER A 105 -9.85 -8.83 -4.94
C SER A 105 -8.39 -9.19 -4.64
N ILE A 106 -7.82 -10.11 -5.43
CA ILE A 106 -6.46 -10.63 -5.24
C ILE A 106 -5.78 -10.84 -6.60
N ILE A 107 -4.54 -10.38 -6.71
CA ILE A 107 -3.56 -10.85 -7.69
C ILE A 107 -2.42 -11.47 -6.91
N GLY A 108 -2.22 -12.78 -7.05
CA GLY A 108 -1.14 -13.53 -6.42
C GLY A 108 0.23 -13.24 -7.03
N GLU A 109 1.24 -13.93 -6.54
CA GLU A 109 2.62 -13.76 -6.99
C GLU A 109 2.82 -14.23 -8.43
N SER A 110 3.64 -13.53 -9.20
CA SER A 110 4.05 -13.92 -10.56
C SER A 110 2.91 -14.16 -11.57
N VAL A 111 1.68 -13.69 -11.28
CA VAL A 111 0.47 -14.01 -12.08
C VAL A 111 0.65 -13.73 -13.57
N PHE A 112 1.19 -12.57 -13.93
CA PHE A 112 1.43 -12.15 -15.31
C PHE A 112 2.91 -12.11 -15.66
N GLU A 113 3.77 -12.82 -14.91
CA GLU A 113 5.20 -12.86 -15.20
C GLU A 113 5.44 -13.30 -16.66
N LYS A 114 6.33 -12.59 -17.38
CA LYS A 114 6.74 -12.87 -18.76
C LYS A 114 5.58 -12.93 -19.75
N THR A 115 4.59 -12.05 -19.58
CA THR A 115 3.50 -11.84 -20.54
C THR A 115 3.76 -10.63 -21.45
N PHE A 116 2.92 -10.41 -22.46
CA PHE A 116 3.03 -9.31 -23.42
C PHE A 116 1.91 -8.27 -23.24
N LEU A 117 1.35 -8.18 -22.03
CA LEU A 117 0.22 -7.32 -21.73
C LEU A 117 0.54 -5.89 -22.12
N VAL A 118 -0.39 -5.21 -22.78
CA VAL A 118 -0.24 -3.79 -23.14
C VAL A 118 -0.86 -2.88 -22.10
N LYS A 119 -2.01 -3.30 -21.54
CA LYS A 119 -2.76 -2.53 -20.54
C LYS A 119 -3.32 -3.43 -19.45
N ILE A 120 -3.47 -2.90 -18.24
CA ILE A 120 -4.25 -3.54 -17.17
C ILE A 120 -4.87 -2.50 -16.21
N ASP A 121 -6.09 -2.80 -15.74
CA ASP A 121 -6.81 -1.99 -14.75
C ASP A 121 -6.87 -2.73 -13.40
N LEU A 122 -6.13 -2.25 -12.40
CA LEU A 122 -5.95 -2.88 -11.10
C LEU A 122 -6.99 -2.50 -10.05
N THR A 123 -8.13 -1.95 -10.49
CA THR A 123 -9.20 -1.49 -9.59
C THR A 123 -9.59 -2.54 -8.55
N GLY A 124 -9.59 -2.13 -7.28
CA GLY A 124 -9.92 -2.97 -6.13
C GLY A 124 -8.74 -3.51 -5.34
N LEU A 125 -7.51 -3.43 -5.86
CA LEU A 125 -6.32 -3.94 -5.17
C LEU A 125 -5.76 -2.99 -4.12
N GLN A 126 -5.37 -3.57 -2.98
CA GLN A 126 -4.56 -2.89 -1.97
C GLN A 126 -3.06 -3.24 -2.10
N HIS A 127 -2.75 -4.41 -2.66
CA HIS A 127 -1.40 -4.94 -2.78
C HIS A 127 -1.17 -5.47 -4.19
N ILE A 128 -0.06 -5.04 -4.79
CA ILE A 128 0.46 -5.64 -6.02
C ILE A 128 1.53 -6.64 -5.59
N SER A 129 1.24 -7.93 -5.75
CA SER A 129 2.09 -9.01 -5.22
C SER A 129 3.45 -9.09 -5.89
N GLN A 130 4.37 -9.81 -5.25
CA GLN A 130 5.71 -10.08 -5.74
C GLN A 130 5.68 -10.61 -7.18
N ARG A 131 6.51 -10.02 -8.04
CA ARG A 131 6.68 -10.39 -9.45
C ARG A 131 5.41 -10.40 -10.30
N ALA A 132 4.30 -9.82 -9.85
CA ALA A 132 2.98 -9.93 -10.51
C ALA A 132 3.03 -9.61 -12.02
N PHE A 133 3.86 -8.64 -12.43
CA PHE A 133 4.10 -8.24 -13.82
C PHE A 133 5.58 -8.35 -14.22
N TYR A 134 6.39 -9.18 -13.53
CA TYR A 134 7.82 -9.31 -13.83
C TYR A 134 8.05 -9.66 -15.30
N GLY A 135 8.82 -8.83 -16.01
CA GLY A 135 9.13 -9.08 -17.41
C GLY A 135 7.94 -8.97 -18.34
N CYS A 136 7.05 -7.99 -18.13
CA CYS A 136 6.03 -7.60 -19.10
C CYS A 136 6.53 -6.43 -19.97
N PRO A 137 7.36 -6.67 -21.02
CA PRO A 137 8.00 -5.59 -21.76
C PRO A 137 7.02 -4.72 -22.55
N GLY A 138 5.83 -5.24 -22.86
CA GLY A 138 4.79 -4.52 -23.63
C GLY A 138 3.87 -3.64 -22.78
N LEU A 139 3.96 -3.71 -21.45
CA LEU A 139 2.99 -3.06 -20.57
C LEU A 139 3.22 -1.55 -20.59
N THR A 140 2.29 -0.81 -21.19
CA THR A 140 2.35 0.66 -21.29
C THR A 140 1.39 1.33 -20.31
N THR A 141 0.21 0.75 -20.08
CA THR A 141 -0.87 1.42 -19.34
C THR A 141 -1.30 0.63 -18.13
N VAL A 142 -1.15 1.20 -16.94
CA VAL A 142 -1.63 0.63 -15.67
C VAL A 142 -2.57 1.62 -15.00
N THR A 143 -3.83 1.24 -14.79
CA THR A 143 -4.86 2.05 -14.11
C THR A 143 -5.35 1.35 -12.84
N GLY A 144 -6.27 1.98 -12.08
CA GLY A 144 -6.88 1.35 -10.89
C GLY A 144 -5.98 1.32 -9.65
N LEU A 145 -5.04 2.26 -9.52
CA LEU A 145 -4.05 2.32 -8.44
C LEU A 145 -4.53 3.12 -7.21
N GLU A 146 -5.80 3.55 -7.16
CA GLU A 146 -6.31 4.47 -6.13
C GLU A 146 -6.28 3.90 -4.72
N SER A 147 -6.36 2.58 -4.56
CA SER A 147 -6.35 1.88 -3.27
C SER A 147 -5.03 1.20 -2.93
N VAL A 148 -4.05 1.21 -3.85
CA VAL A 148 -2.79 0.47 -3.68
C VAL A 148 -1.92 1.12 -2.61
N THR A 149 -1.52 0.31 -1.63
CA THR A 149 -0.64 0.71 -0.51
C THR A 149 0.70 0.00 -0.53
N ILE A 150 0.86 -1.09 -1.28
CA ILE A 150 2.12 -1.83 -1.42
C ILE A 150 2.34 -2.24 -2.88
N VAL A 151 3.54 -1.95 -3.38
CA VAL A 151 4.07 -2.52 -4.62
C VAL A 151 5.16 -3.52 -4.25
N GLY A 152 4.86 -4.81 -4.40
CA GLY A 152 5.70 -5.94 -3.95
C GLY A 152 7.01 -6.10 -4.71
N ASP A 153 7.84 -7.03 -4.22
CA ASP A 153 9.18 -7.23 -4.75
C ASP A 153 9.16 -7.56 -6.24
N SER A 154 9.97 -6.86 -7.03
CA SER A 154 10.07 -7.05 -8.48
C SER A 154 8.73 -6.97 -9.23
N ALA A 155 7.67 -6.38 -8.66
CA ALA A 155 6.31 -6.42 -9.20
C ALA A 155 6.22 -5.99 -10.67
N PHE A 156 6.92 -4.93 -11.06
CA PHE A 156 7.01 -4.41 -12.43
C PHE A 156 8.43 -4.47 -13.00
N SER A 157 9.34 -5.25 -12.40
CA SER A 157 10.71 -5.29 -12.87
C SER A 157 10.78 -5.69 -14.35
N THR A 158 11.57 -4.97 -15.15
CA THR A 158 11.75 -5.11 -16.60
C THR A 158 10.49 -4.84 -17.44
N CYS A 159 9.49 -4.14 -16.88
CA CYS A 159 8.38 -3.56 -17.64
C CYS A 159 8.85 -2.32 -18.40
N ASN A 160 9.54 -2.55 -19.52
CA ASN A 160 10.26 -1.52 -20.26
C ASN A 160 9.40 -0.46 -20.95
N SER A 161 8.07 -0.61 -20.99
CA SER A 161 7.18 0.31 -21.72
C SER A 161 6.27 1.17 -20.84
N ILE A 162 6.25 0.97 -19.51
CA ILE A 162 5.49 1.82 -18.60
C ILE A 162 6.16 3.18 -18.55
N ASP A 163 5.41 4.26 -18.76
CA ASP A 163 5.93 5.64 -18.79
C ASP A 163 5.42 6.50 -17.63
N ASN A 164 4.19 6.30 -17.18
CA ASN A 164 3.60 7.05 -16.08
C ASN A 164 2.78 6.19 -15.09
N LEU A 165 2.86 6.51 -13.79
CA LEU A 165 2.06 5.89 -12.74
C LEU A 165 1.60 6.94 -11.71
N VAL A 166 0.39 6.77 -11.16
CA VAL A 166 -0.19 7.67 -10.15
C VAL A 166 -0.74 6.86 -8.99
N PHE A 167 -0.22 7.09 -7.79
CA PHE A 167 -0.68 6.49 -6.54
C PHE A 167 -1.37 7.54 -5.66
N LYS A 168 -2.63 7.28 -5.31
CA LYS A 168 -3.42 8.20 -4.48
C LYS A 168 -3.24 7.99 -2.98
N LYS A 169 -2.91 6.78 -2.55
CA LYS A 169 -2.64 6.43 -1.14
C LYS A 169 -1.14 6.44 -0.85
N LYS A 170 -0.82 6.51 0.45
CA LYS A 170 0.56 6.37 0.90
C LYS A 170 1.02 4.95 0.54
N VAL A 171 2.09 4.85 -0.24
CA VAL A 171 2.53 3.57 -0.84
C VAL A 171 3.92 3.18 -0.35
N SER A 172 4.11 1.89 -0.10
CA SER A 172 5.41 1.28 0.18
C SER A 172 5.93 0.61 -1.08
N ILE A 173 7.10 1.03 -1.56
CA ILE A 173 7.75 0.45 -2.74
C ILE A 173 8.80 -0.55 -2.28
N MET A 174 8.59 -1.83 -2.59
CA MET A 174 9.49 -2.92 -2.15
C MET A 174 10.69 -3.08 -3.10
N ASP A 175 11.52 -4.09 -2.84
CA ASP A 175 12.80 -4.26 -3.52
C ASP A 175 12.59 -4.60 -5.00
N TYR A 176 13.39 -4.00 -5.88
CA TYR A 176 13.33 -4.19 -7.33
C TYR A 176 11.98 -3.87 -8.00
N ALA A 177 11.03 -3.24 -7.31
CA ALA A 177 9.65 -3.06 -7.77
C ALA A 177 9.53 -2.53 -9.22
N PHE A 178 10.36 -1.56 -9.61
CA PHE A 178 10.44 -0.99 -10.97
C PHE A 178 11.87 -1.11 -11.57
N TYR A 179 12.64 -2.11 -11.14
CA TYR A 179 14.00 -2.36 -11.64
C TYR A 179 13.98 -2.51 -13.16
N MET A 180 14.76 -1.69 -13.87
CA MET A 180 14.82 -1.64 -15.33
C MET A 180 13.48 -1.30 -16.02
N CYS A 181 12.58 -0.54 -15.39
CA CYS A 181 11.47 0.09 -16.11
C CYS A 181 11.98 1.27 -16.95
N SER A 182 12.67 0.96 -18.05
CA SER A 182 13.48 1.92 -18.80
C SER A 182 12.69 3.05 -19.48
N SER A 183 11.38 2.92 -19.69
CA SER A 183 10.53 4.01 -20.19
C SER A 183 9.84 4.83 -19.09
N LEU A 184 9.96 4.44 -17.81
CA LEU A 184 9.25 5.11 -16.71
C LEU A 184 9.82 6.52 -16.53
N GLN A 185 9.05 7.54 -16.91
CA GLN A 185 9.45 8.95 -16.90
C GLN A 185 8.87 9.71 -15.71
N SER A 186 7.66 9.34 -15.27
CA SER A 186 6.97 10.00 -14.17
C SER A 186 6.27 9.01 -13.26
N ILE A 187 6.38 9.24 -11.95
CA ILE A 187 5.60 8.55 -10.93
C ILE A 187 5.14 9.56 -9.89
N GLN A 188 3.85 9.55 -9.57
CA GLN A 188 3.23 10.50 -8.66
C GLN A 188 2.74 9.79 -7.39
N PHE A 189 3.05 10.38 -6.23
CA PHE A 189 2.65 9.89 -4.90
C PHE A 189 1.85 10.96 -4.16
N GLU A 190 0.55 11.06 -4.42
CA GLU A 190 -0.29 12.17 -3.88
C GLU A 190 -0.27 12.23 -2.34
N SER A 191 -0.35 11.06 -1.70
CA SER A 191 -0.29 10.91 -0.24
C SER A 191 1.11 10.60 0.30
N GLY A 192 2.14 10.64 -0.55
CA GLY A 192 3.53 10.34 -0.21
C GLY A 192 3.91 8.86 -0.23
N VAL A 193 5.16 8.58 0.12
CA VAL A 193 5.78 7.25 0.12
C VAL A 193 6.13 6.85 1.55
N SER A 194 6.03 5.57 1.88
CA SER A 194 6.50 5.04 3.18
C SER A 194 7.99 4.69 3.15
N SER A 195 8.41 4.01 2.09
CA SER A 195 9.79 3.53 1.91
C SER A 195 10.11 3.32 0.42
N PHE A 196 11.39 3.48 0.09
CA PHE A 196 11.96 3.08 -1.20
C PHE A 196 12.85 1.86 -0.99
N GLY A 197 12.41 0.70 -1.47
CA GLY A 197 13.16 -0.56 -1.37
C GLY A 197 14.46 -0.55 -2.17
N ASN A 198 15.31 -1.54 -1.92
CA ASN A 198 16.58 -1.73 -2.59
C ASN A 198 16.35 -1.94 -4.09
N TYR A 199 17.14 -1.29 -4.93
CA TYR A 199 17.06 -1.36 -6.39
C TYR A 199 15.68 -1.01 -7.01
N SER A 200 14.78 -0.38 -6.24
CA SER A 200 13.36 -0.21 -6.61
C SER A 200 13.13 0.57 -7.91
N PHE A 201 13.96 1.55 -8.24
CA PHE A 201 13.91 2.39 -9.45
C PHE A 201 15.21 2.34 -10.27
N THR A 202 16.10 1.36 -10.02
CA THR A 202 17.37 1.26 -10.75
C THR A 202 17.13 1.19 -12.26
N GLN A 203 17.89 1.96 -13.04
CA GLN A 203 17.81 2.00 -14.51
C GLN A 203 16.42 2.40 -15.05
N THR A 204 15.74 3.33 -14.37
CA THR A 204 14.53 3.98 -14.88
C THR A 204 14.86 5.31 -15.57
N SER A 205 13.90 5.86 -16.33
CA SER A 205 14.03 7.14 -17.04
C SER A 205 13.43 8.33 -16.29
N ILE A 206 13.14 8.17 -14.99
CA ILE A 206 12.45 9.19 -14.21
C ILE A 206 13.26 10.49 -14.21
N SER A 207 12.58 11.62 -14.44
CA SER A 207 13.23 12.93 -14.45
C SER A 207 13.06 13.69 -13.13
N GLU A 208 11.98 13.39 -12.41
CA GLU A 208 11.68 13.94 -11.10
C GLU A 208 11.04 12.89 -10.20
N ILE A 209 11.23 13.05 -8.89
CA ILE A 209 10.63 12.19 -7.88
C ILE A 209 10.21 13.03 -6.67
N ASP A 210 9.00 12.76 -6.16
CA ASP A 210 8.50 13.31 -4.91
C ASP A 210 8.87 12.35 -3.76
N MET A 211 9.64 12.85 -2.79
CA MET A 211 10.16 12.08 -1.66
C MET A 211 9.31 12.21 -0.39
N LYS A 212 8.14 12.88 -0.48
CA LYS A 212 7.26 13.17 0.66
C LYS A 212 6.95 11.93 1.48
N GLY A 213 7.27 12.00 2.78
CA GLY A 213 6.92 10.98 3.77
C GLY A 213 7.86 9.77 3.85
N GLY A 214 8.85 9.67 2.96
CA GLY A 214 9.88 8.63 3.01
C GLY A 214 10.95 8.97 4.05
N GLN A 215 11.34 8.01 4.88
CA GLN A 215 12.43 8.18 5.86
C GLN A 215 13.76 7.61 5.37
N LEU A 216 13.70 6.55 4.56
CA LEU A 216 14.84 5.75 4.12
C LEU A 216 14.80 5.55 2.61
N VAL A 217 15.94 5.76 1.95
CA VAL A 217 16.18 5.41 0.54
C VAL A 217 17.09 4.19 0.49
N GLY A 218 16.56 3.03 0.07
CA GLY A 218 17.27 1.75 0.06
C GLY A 218 18.51 1.69 -0.84
N ASP A 219 19.27 0.60 -0.70
CA ASP A 219 20.51 0.39 -1.44
C ASP A 219 20.22 0.38 -2.95
N ASN A 220 20.98 1.19 -3.71
CA ASN A 220 20.84 1.32 -5.16
C ASN A 220 19.44 1.71 -5.66
N ALA A 221 18.55 2.21 -4.80
CA ALA A 221 17.15 2.47 -5.13
C ALA A 221 16.96 3.23 -6.45
N PHE A 222 17.74 4.28 -6.72
CA PHE A 222 17.71 5.07 -7.94
C PHE A 222 19.00 4.94 -8.77
N ALA A 223 19.79 3.87 -8.60
CA ALA A 223 21.04 3.73 -9.34
C ALA A 223 20.83 3.75 -10.87
N ASN A 224 21.67 4.46 -11.60
CA ASN A 224 21.61 4.68 -13.05
C ASN A 224 20.32 5.35 -13.55
N CYS A 225 19.61 6.14 -12.73
CA CYS A 225 18.55 7.02 -13.21
C CYS A 225 19.14 8.27 -13.88
N GLN A 226 19.66 8.12 -15.10
CA GLN A 226 20.45 9.16 -15.76
C GLN A 226 19.69 10.46 -16.06
N ASN A 227 18.35 10.40 -16.12
CA ASN A 227 17.49 11.55 -16.36
C ASN A 227 17.03 12.24 -15.07
N LEU A 228 17.25 11.63 -13.90
CA LEU A 228 16.75 12.14 -12.63
C LEU A 228 17.46 13.45 -12.30
N LYS A 229 16.72 14.55 -12.40
CA LYS A 229 17.21 15.91 -12.20
C LYS A 229 16.72 16.50 -10.89
N THR A 230 15.47 16.24 -10.54
CA THR A 230 14.78 16.96 -9.46
C THR A 230 14.27 15.99 -8.38
N LEU A 231 14.68 16.24 -7.13
CA LEU A 231 14.17 15.58 -5.94
C LEU A 231 13.31 16.60 -5.18
N LYS A 232 12.01 16.32 -5.00
CA LYS A 232 11.06 17.21 -4.30
C LYS A 232 10.78 16.67 -2.89
N ASN A 233 10.40 17.55 -1.97
CA ASN A 233 9.90 17.22 -0.62
C ASN A 233 10.82 16.25 0.15
N THR A 234 12.10 16.57 0.21
CA THR A 234 13.17 15.75 0.79
C THR A 234 13.33 15.91 2.30
N GLU A 235 12.56 16.79 2.95
CA GLU A 235 12.65 17.10 4.38
C GLU A 235 12.41 15.89 5.30
N GLY A 236 11.69 14.86 4.82
CA GLY A 236 11.43 13.64 5.57
C GLY A 236 12.55 12.60 5.55
N ILE A 237 13.52 12.72 4.63
CA ILE A 237 14.55 11.72 4.38
C ILE A 237 15.67 11.84 5.41
N LEU A 238 15.91 10.76 6.17
CA LEU A 238 16.91 10.70 7.24
C LEU A 238 18.14 9.87 6.85
N SER A 239 17.97 8.83 6.02
CA SER A 239 19.06 7.96 5.57
C SER A 239 18.99 7.69 4.07
N ILE A 240 20.12 7.84 3.40
CA ILE A 240 20.36 7.43 2.00
C ILE A 240 21.38 6.30 2.03
N MET A 241 21.00 5.11 1.59
CA MET A 241 21.82 3.91 1.69
C MET A 241 22.85 3.81 0.55
N ASN A 242 23.53 2.66 0.44
CA ASN A 242 24.67 2.51 -0.45
C ASN A 242 24.24 2.58 -1.92
N GLY A 243 24.93 3.40 -2.72
CA GLY A 243 24.69 3.52 -4.15
C GLY A 243 23.31 4.07 -4.53
N SER A 244 22.51 4.59 -3.58
CA SER A 244 21.10 4.94 -3.83
C SER A 244 20.87 5.84 -5.04
N PHE A 245 21.77 6.79 -5.33
CA PHE A 245 21.75 7.65 -6.51
C PHE A 245 23.02 7.49 -7.37
N SER A 246 23.73 6.36 -7.30
CA SER A 246 24.92 6.12 -8.13
C SER A 246 24.57 6.24 -9.61
N LYS A 247 25.37 6.99 -10.37
CA LYS A 247 25.25 7.28 -11.81
C LYS A 247 23.98 8.06 -12.19
N CYS A 248 23.40 8.82 -11.27
CA CYS A 248 22.35 9.81 -11.56
C CYS A 248 22.96 11.13 -12.06
N GLY A 249 23.51 11.10 -13.28
CA GLY A 249 24.29 12.20 -13.84
C GLY A 249 23.55 13.52 -14.01
N ALA A 250 22.21 13.53 -14.05
CA ALA A 250 21.40 14.73 -14.23
C ALA A 250 21.11 15.52 -12.94
N ILE A 251 21.39 14.96 -11.75
CA ILE A 251 21.16 15.66 -10.48
C ILE A 251 22.10 16.87 -10.39
N THR A 252 21.52 18.05 -10.20
CA THR A 252 22.26 19.32 -10.04
C THR A 252 22.31 19.78 -8.59
N ASP A 253 21.21 19.58 -7.86
CA ASP A 253 21.00 20.16 -6.54
C ASP A 253 20.90 19.07 -5.47
N PHE A 254 21.73 19.20 -4.45
CA PHE A 254 21.63 18.40 -3.22
C PHE A 254 20.83 19.19 -2.19
N ASN A 255 19.58 18.80 -1.96
CA ASN A 255 18.72 19.42 -0.97
C ASN A 255 18.14 18.34 -0.06
N PHE A 256 18.82 18.05 1.05
CA PHE A 256 18.33 17.13 2.09
C PHE A 256 18.57 17.78 3.45
N PRO A 257 17.66 18.65 3.93
CA PRO A 257 17.94 19.54 5.06
C PRO A 257 18.08 18.81 6.41
N ASN A 258 17.49 17.61 6.53
CA ASN A 258 17.44 16.83 7.77
C ASN A 258 18.19 15.49 7.69
N ILE A 259 19.03 15.28 6.66
CA ILE A 259 19.73 14.00 6.48
C ILE A 259 20.69 13.73 7.64
N VAL A 260 20.74 12.48 8.10
CA VAL A 260 21.59 12.00 9.19
C VAL A 260 22.68 11.07 8.67
N GLU A 261 22.36 10.26 7.65
CA GLU A 261 23.26 9.23 7.12
C GLU A 261 23.27 9.21 5.58
N ILE A 262 24.47 9.15 5.01
CA ILE A 262 24.72 8.92 3.58
C ILE A 262 25.66 7.73 3.44
N GLY A 263 25.23 6.67 2.73
CA GLY A 263 25.97 5.43 2.55
C GLY A 263 27.09 5.49 1.50
N ASN A 264 27.79 4.37 1.34
CA ASN A 264 28.90 4.23 0.41
C ASN A 264 28.42 4.40 -1.04
N TYR A 265 29.20 5.09 -1.88
CA TYR A 265 28.87 5.30 -3.30
C TYR A 265 27.50 5.98 -3.57
N ALA A 266 26.84 6.55 -2.56
CA ALA A 266 25.45 7.01 -2.64
C ALA A 266 25.17 7.97 -3.81
N PHE A 267 26.12 8.82 -4.18
CA PHE A 267 26.07 9.77 -5.28
C PHE A 267 27.29 9.61 -6.23
N GLU A 268 27.83 8.40 -6.34
CA GLU A 268 28.92 8.09 -7.28
C GLU A 268 28.53 8.53 -8.71
N SER A 269 29.42 9.22 -9.43
CA SER A 269 29.22 9.65 -10.82
C SER A 269 27.99 10.55 -11.08
N CYS A 270 27.51 11.27 -10.06
CA CYS A 270 26.50 12.34 -10.19
C CYS A 270 27.14 13.63 -10.73
N ASN A 271 27.58 13.59 -11.98
CA ASN A 271 28.55 14.54 -12.52
C ASN A 271 28.09 16.00 -12.61
N ASN A 272 26.79 16.30 -12.58
CA ASN A 272 26.28 17.67 -12.72
C ASN A 272 26.18 18.44 -11.40
N MET A 273 26.47 17.82 -10.25
CA MET A 273 26.49 18.53 -8.98
C MET A 273 27.68 19.48 -8.90
N MET A 274 27.41 20.76 -8.65
CA MET A 274 28.43 21.81 -8.57
C MET A 274 28.74 22.24 -7.14
N PHE A 275 27.70 22.29 -6.29
CA PHE A 275 27.80 22.71 -4.89
C PHE A 275 26.99 21.75 -4.02
N LEU A 276 27.54 21.38 -2.86
CA LEU A 276 26.86 20.51 -1.91
C LEU A 276 26.72 21.23 -0.58
N HIS A 277 25.50 21.30 -0.07
CA HIS A 277 25.21 21.81 1.28
C HIS A 277 24.84 20.65 2.18
N LEU A 278 25.78 20.24 3.03
CA LEU A 278 25.60 19.17 4.01
C LEU A 278 25.07 19.76 5.32
N PRO A 279 23.89 19.33 5.82
CA PRO A 279 23.29 19.94 6.99
C PRO A 279 24.02 19.59 8.28
N ALA A 280 23.72 20.34 9.34
CA ALA A 280 24.25 20.09 10.68
C ALA A 280 23.80 18.76 11.30
N THR A 281 22.73 18.16 10.77
CA THR A 281 22.16 16.87 11.21
C THR A 281 22.97 15.66 10.75
N LEU A 282 23.86 15.83 9.76
CA LEU A 282 24.60 14.73 9.16
C LEU A 282 25.69 14.21 10.13
N THR A 283 25.58 12.95 10.53
CA THR A 283 26.53 12.29 11.46
C THR A 283 27.32 11.17 10.82
N THR A 284 26.89 10.65 9.66
CA THR A 284 27.50 9.48 9.02
C THR A 284 27.62 9.70 7.52
N LEU A 285 28.82 9.49 6.99
CA LEU A 285 29.16 9.66 5.58
C LEU A 285 29.99 8.45 5.11
N GLY A 286 29.49 7.75 4.09
CA GLY A 286 30.10 6.53 3.57
C GLY A 286 31.30 6.78 2.66
N GLU A 287 32.09 5.71 2.46
CA GLU A 287 33.23 5.68 1.55
C GLU A 287 32.79 5.96 0.11
N ASP A 288 33.59 6.74 -0.63
CA ASP A 288 33.39 6.99 -2.06
C ASP A 288 31.99 7.55 -2.42
N TRP A 289 31.25 8.15 -1.46
CA TRP A 289 29.87 8.60 -1.67
C TRP A 289 29.68 9.60 -2.83
N ILE A 290 30.72 10.34 -3.21
CA ILE A 290 30.76 11.25 -4.38
C ILE A 290 31.88 10.89 -5.36
N LYS A 291 32.31 9.63 -5.38
CA LYS A 291 33.34 9.15 -6.31
C LYS A 291 32.95 9.46 -7.74
N GLY A 292 33.86 10.07 -8.50
CA GLY A 292 33.63 10.39 -9.91
C GLY A 292 32.74 11.61 -10.15
N VAL A 293 32.32 12.36 -9.12
CA VAL A 293 31.61 13.65 -9.31
C VAL A 293 32.61 14.71 -9.79
N THR A 294 32.70 14.91 -11.11
CA THR A 294 33.77 15.71 -11.73
C THR A 294 33.52 17.22 -11.74
N ASN A 295 32.27 17.70 -11.68
CA ASN A 295 31.97 19.14 -11.73
C ASN A 295 31.82 19.80 -10.35
N LEU A 296 32.03 19.04 -9.27
CA LEU A 296 31.89 19.56 -7.90
C LEU A 296 32.97 20.61 -7.64
N LYS A 297 32.52 21.86 -7.43
CA LYS A 297 33.38 23.01 -7.13
C LYS A 297 33.66 23.11 -5.63
N ALA A 298 32.64 22.92 -4.80
CA ALA A 298 32.77 23.06 -3.35
C ALA A 298 31.73 22.30 -2.54
N ILE A 299 32.08 22.00 -1.29
CA ILE A 299 31.20 21.42 -0.26
C ILE A 299 31.10 22.41 0.90
N PHE A 300 29.88 22.69 1.36
CA PHE A 300 29.58 23.51 2.52
C PHE A 300 28.98 22.63 3.62
N PHE A 301 29.68 22.47 4.73
CA PHE A 301 29.23 21.66 5.85
C PHE A 301 28.76 22.53 7.02
N HIS A 302 27.48 22.41 7.37
CA HIS A 302 26.83 23.26 8.38
C HIS A 302 26.88 22.69 9.80
N GLY A 303 27.55 21.54 10.02
CA GLY A 303 27.72 20.97 11.36
C GLY A 303 28.82 21.65 12.18
N ASN A 304 28.80 21.38 13.49
CA ASN A 304 29.75 21.95 14.45
C ASN A 304 30.88 20.98 14.84
N GLU A 305 30.76 19.71 14.48
CA GLU A 305 31.72 18.65 14.79
C GLU A 305 32.08 17.85 13.53
N ASP A 306 33.25 17.23 13.52
CA ASP A 306 33.73 16.39 12.41
C ASP A 306 32.87 15.14 12.27
N ILE A 307 32.69 14.70 11.03
CA ILE A 307 32.00 13.45 10.74
C ILE A 307 33.03 12.32 10.87
N LEU A 308 32.78 11.40 11.80
CA LEU A 308 33.65 10.24 12.03
C LEU A 308 33.51 9.24 10.86
N TYR A 309 34.66 8.72 10.40
CA TYR A 309 34.85 7.48 9.63
C TYR A 309 35.13 7.59 8.13
N TYR A 310 35.74 6.52 7.59
CA TYR A 310 36.60 6.43 6.41
C TYR A 310 36.19 7.24 5.19
N VAL A 311 37.02 8.21 4.81
CA VAL A 311 36.82 8.97 3.58
C VAL A 311 38.09 8.89 2.74
N THR A 312 37.95 8.41 1.51
CA THR A 312 38.86 8.74 0.41
C THR A 312 39.06 10.25 0.37
N PRO A 313 40.27 10.79 0.14
CA PRO A 313 40.50 12.22 0.17
C PRO A 313 39.49 12.96 -0.72
N ILE A 314 38.56 13.72 -0.13
CA ILE A 314 37.73 14.68 -0.88
C ILE A 314 38.73 15.63 -1.51
N GLU A 315 38.85 15.72 -2.83
CA GLU A 315 39.82 16.62 -3.50
C GLU A 315 39.27 18.03 -3.72
N GLN A 316 37.97 18.22 -3.50
CA GLN A 316 37.25 19.47 -3.67
C GLN A 316 37.40 20.39 -2.47
N LEU A 317 37.23 21.69 -2.68
CA LEU A 317 37.22 22.70 -1.61
C LEU A 317 36.09 22.41 -0.61
N VAL A 318 36.44 22.29 0.67
CA VAL A 318 35.46 22.16 1.74
C VAL A 318 35.46 23.42 2.58
N PHE A 319 34.26 23.89 2.88
CA PHE A 319 33.98 25.03 3.72
C PHE A 319 33.27 24.55 4.99
N VAL A 320 33.79 24.93 6.15
CA VAL A 320 33.13 24.73 7.45
C VAL A 320 32.81 26.07 8.13
N GLY A 321 31.72 26.09 8.92
CA GLY A 321 31.26 27.28 9.64
C GLY A 321 32.18 27.66 10.79
N GLN A 322 32.03 28.88 11.32
CA GLN A 322 32.87 29.37 12.43
C GLN A 322 32.83 28.50 13.69
N ASN A 323 31.65 27.94 13.98
CA ASN A 323 31.41 27.14 15.16
C ASN A 323 31.93 25.70 15.01
N TYR A 324 32.51 25.35 13.87
CA TYR A 324 33.15 24.08 13.65
C TYR A 324 34.32 23.90 14.63
N SER A 325 34.25 22.88 15.47
CA SER A 325 35.11 22.74 16.65
C SER A 325 36.37 21.92 16.38
N ASN A 326 36.32 20.97 15.45
CA ASN A 326 37.43 20.06 15.16
C ASN A 326 38.58 20.71 14.38
N GLU A 327 39.77 20.11 14.52
CA GLU A 327 40.99 20.46 13.77
C GLU A 327 41.06 19.77 12.41
N THR A 328 40.14 18.84 12.13
CA THR A 328 40.02 18.14 10.85
C THR A 328 38.58 18.16 10.37
N PHE A 329 38.38 18.05 9.07
CA PHE A 329 37.13 17.67 8.42
C PHE A 329 37.43 16.47 7.54
N SER A 330 36.83 15.31 7.82
CA SER A 330 37.02 14.10 7.00
C SER A 330 38.51 13.76 6.81
N GLY A 331 39.32 13.94 7.86
CA GLY A 331 40.77 13.70 7.85
C GLY A 331 41.64 14.79 7.21
N LYS A 332 41.06 15.88 6.69
CA LYS A 332 41.80 17.07 6.21
C LYS A 332 41.90 18.13 7.29
N VAL A 333 43.09 18.70 7.47
CA VAL A 333 43.33 19.73 8.50
C VAL A 333 42.49 20.98 8.22
N VAL A 334 41.76 21.44 9.23
CA VAL A 334 41.02 22.70 9.23
C VAL A 334 41.86 23.72 10.00
N THR A 335 42.55 24.61 9.28
CA THR A 335 43.30 25.69 9.93
C THR A 335 42.38 26.87 10.22
N LYS A 336 41.97 27.03 11.48
CA LYS A 336 41.10 28.13 11.88
C LYS A 336 41.85 29.46 11.87
N THR A 337 41.40 30.38 11.03
CA THR A 337 41.73 31.81 11.10
C THR A 337 40.53 32.60 11.60
N ASN A 338 40.75 33.84 12.09
CA ASN A 338 39.69 34.71 12.61
C ASN A 338 38.77 35.18 11.47
N CYS A 339 37.88 34.30 11.01
CA CYS A 339 36.84 34.65 10.04
C CYS A 339 35.74 35.47 10.72
N SER A 340 34.87 36.14 9.96
CA SER A 340 33.58 36.66 10.47
C SER A 340 32.47 35.61 10.36
N SER A 341 31.33 35.80 11.02
CA SER A 341 30.19 34.86 10.97
C SER A 341 29.61 34.66 9.55
N SER A 342 29.96 35.56 8.63
CA SER A 342 29.65 35.56 7.20
C SER A 342 30.72 34.96 6.30
N GLN A 343 31.82 34.45 6.87
CA GLN A 343 32.95 33.86 6.15
C GLN A 343 33.13 32.40 6.54
N TRP A 344 33.54 31.59 5.57
CA TRP A 344 33.81 30.17 5.77
C TRP A 344 35.31 29.89 5.76
N VAL A 345 35.73 28.87 6.52
CA VAL A 345 37.11 28.39 6.54
C VAL A 345 37.28 27.34 5.45
N ASN A 346 38.22 27.56 4.52
CA ASN A 346 38.63 26.59 3.53
C ASN A 346 39.56 25.54 4.16
N THR A 347 39.30 24.25 3.98
CA THR A 347 40.15 23.17 4.54
C THR A 347 41.49 22.95 3.84
N TYR A 348 41.79 23.69 2.76
CA TYR A 348 43.07 23.61 2.02
C TYR A 348 43.98 24.82 2.21
N GLY A 349 43.49 25.87 2.86
CA GLY A 349 44.22 27.13 3.01
C GLY A 349 43.83 27.84 4.30
N ASN A 350 44.67 28.77 4.74
CA ASN A 350 44.43 29.49 5.99
C ASN A 350 43.56 30.75 5.77
N ASP A 351 42.91 30.88 4.61
CA ASP A 351 42.22 32.10 4.22
C ASP A 351 40.71 31.97 4.48
N CYS A 352 40.17 32.93 5.23
CA CYS A 352 38.73 33.16 5.32
C CYS A 352 38.22 33.60 3.96
N LYS A 353 37.35 32.79 3.37
CA LYS A 353 36.72 33.15 2.11
C LYS A 353 35.32 33.68 2.38
N PRO A 354 34.96 34.86 1.81
CA PRO A 354 33.54 35.14 1.60
C PRO A 354 32.97 34.06 0.69
N CYS A 355 31.67 33.77 0.78
CA CYS A 355 31.01 32.87 -0.16
C CYS A 355 31.23 33.38 -1.60
N GLU A 356 32.12 32.76 -2.38
CA GLU A 356 32.37 33.06 -3.80
C GLU A 356 31.70 31.95 -4.63
N GLY A 357 30.49 32.14 -5.17
CA GLY A 357 30.18 32.65 -6.53
C GLY A 357 30.00 31.47 -7.51
N GLU A 358 28.87 31.23 -8.18
CA GLU A 358 28.00 32.07 -9.01
C GLU A 358 26.54 31.84 -8.56
N VAL A 359 25.80 32.79 -7.95
CA VAL A 359 25.22 34.02 -8.52
C VAL A 359 25.21 35.14 -7.45
N ASN A 360 25.48 36.36 -7.90
CA ASN A 360 25.76 37.59 -7.14
C ASN A 360 24.63 38.06 -6.20
N SER A 361 24.91 38.35 -4.92
CA SER A 361 25.01 39.72 -4.36
C SER A 361 24.97 39.73 -2.81
N TYR A 362 25.36 40.87 -2.24
CA TYR A 362 25.76 41.11 -0.86
C TYR A 362 24.81 42.18 -0.27
N ASP A 363 24.11 41.93 0.83
CA ASP A 363 23.48 43.00 1.61
C ASP A 363 23.64 42.78 3.12
N GLY A 364 24.11 43.82 3.80
CA GLY A 364 24.74 43.74 5.11
C GLY A 364 23.81 43.60 6.31
N VAL A 365 22.87 42.64 6.32
CA VAL A 365 21.90 42.51 7.43
C VAL A 365 21.84 41.12 8.13
N SER A 366 22.22 39.98 7.53
CA SER A 366 21.88 38.66 8.13
C SER A 366 22.98 37.79 8.77
N ASN A 367 24.28 38.00 8.55
CA ASN A 367 25.39 37.39 9.33
C ASN A 367 25.28 35.90 9.77
N VAL A 368 24.60 35.03 9.00
CA VAL A 368 24.62 33.57 9.19
C VAL A 368 24.72 32.89 7.83
N CYS A 369 25.70 31.99 7.73
CA CYS A 369 25.71 30.91 6.77
C CYS A 369 24.75 29.82 7.29
N GLY A 370 23.52 29.86 6.79
CA GLY A 370 22.40 29.14 7.39
C GLY A 370 21.22 30.10 7.53
N TYR A 371 20.09 29.66 6.99
CA TYR A 371 18.82 30.37 6.98
C TYR A 371 18.48 30.97 8.36
N ASN A 372 18.28 32.30 8.41
CA ASN A 372 17.33 32.95 9.31
C ASN A 372 17.18 34.44 8.94
N GLY A 373 16.20 34.72 8.08
CA GLY A 373 15.75 36.05 7.69
C GLY A 373 14.65 35.93 6.64
N THR A 374 13.41 36.13 7.04
CA THR A 374 12.24 36.18 6.14
C THR A 374 12.39 37.35 5.18
N CYS A 375 12.05 37.15 3.91
CA CYS A 375 11.89 38.26 2.97
C CYS A 375 10.96 39.32 3.57
N GLY A 376 11.13 40.59 3.19
CA GLY A 376 10.22 41.66 3.61
C GLY A 376 8.76 41.24 3.39
N ASP A 377 7.87 41.64 4.30
CA ASP A 377 6.47 41.20 4.32
C ASP A 377 5.87 41.26 2.91
N ASN A 378 5.17 40.18 2.52
CA ASN A 378 4.50 40.04 1.23
C ASN A 378 5.41 39.90 0.00
N CYS A 379 6.61 39.33 0.14
CA CYS A 379 7.52 39.04 -0.96
C CYS A 379 7.54 37.56 -1.41
N GLY A 380 7.30 37.30 -2.71
CA GLY A 380 7.09 35.95 -3.27
C GLY A 380 8.27 35.41 -4.09
N LEU A 381 9.21 36.28 -4.47
CA LEU A 381 10.53 35.93 -4.97
C LEU A 381 11.47 37.07 -4.59
N CYS A 382 12.55 36.74 -3.94
CA CYS A 382 13.48 37.71 -3.38
C CYS A 382 14.79 37.53 -4.11
N ASN A 383 15.42 38.64 -4.46
CA ASN A 383 16.72 38.55 -5.07
C ASN A 383 17.80 38.31 -4.01
N SER A 384 19.00 38.11 -4.50
CA SER A 384 20.23 37.94 -3.74
C SER A 384 20.62 39.12 -2.85
N SER A 385 19.79 40.17 -2.72
CA SER A 385 19.96 41.35 -1.84
C SER A 385 18.77 41.58 -0.90
N ILE A 386 17.91 40.57 -0.63
CA ILE A 386 16.71 40.65 0.24
C ILE A 386 15.66 41.68 -0.23
N LEU A 387 15.95 42.42 -1.30
CA LEU A 387 15.02 43.24 -2.06
C LEU A 387 14.07 42.33 -2.79
N CYS A 388 12.78 42.63 -2.67
CA CYS A 388 11.79 41.81 -3.32
C CYS A 388 11.92 41.93 -4.84
N GLU A 389 12.20 40.82 -5.53
CA GLU A 389 12.26 40.83 -7.00
C GLU A 389 10.87 40.65 -7.59
N ARG A 390 9.99 40.00 -6.83
CA ARG A 390 8.60 39.75 -7.17
C ARG A 390 7.78 39.66 -5.90
N CYS A 391 6.83 40.56 -5.72
CA CYS A 391 5.93 40.48 -4.57
C CYS A 391 5.08 39.20 -4.59
N MET A 392 4.57 38.78 -3.43
CA MET A 392 3.47 37.82 -3.37
C MET A 392 2.26 38.42 -4.10
N ASN A 393 1.39 37.58 -4.65
CA ASN A 393 0.19 38.05 -5.35
C ASN A 393 -0.59 39.06 -4.48
N GLY A 394 -0.94 40.21 -5.06
CA GLY A 394 -1.67 41.30 -4.39
C GLY A 394 -0.83 42.51 -3.93
N PHE A 395 0.48 42.56 -4.22
CA PHE A 395 1.39 43.64 -3.81
C PHE A 395 2.24 44.13 -5.00
N VAL A 396 2.63 45.41 -5.01
CA VAL A 396 3.43 46.02 -6.09
C VAL A 396 4.71 46.65 -5.58
N PHE A 397 5.68 46.79 -6.49
CA PHE A 397 7.00 47.27 -6.18
C PHE A 397 7.07 48.81 -6.30
N GLU A 398 7.11 49.53 -5.17
CA GLU A 398 7.39 50.97 -5.15
C GLU A 398 8.60 51.27 -4.28
N ASN A 399 9.53 52.08 -4.80
CA ASN A 399 10.68 52.61 -4.07
C ASN A 399 11.54 51.56 -3.33
N GLY A 400 11.55 50.32 -3.80
CA GLY A 400 12.39 49.25 -3.25
C GLY A 400 11.71 48.34 -2.22
N GLU A 401 10.42 48.52 -1.93
CA GLU A 401 9.65 47.65 -1.04
C GLU A 401 8.37 47.13 -1.73
N CYS A 402 7.88 45.95 -1.33
CA CYS A 402 6.57 45.44 -1.74
C CYS A 402 5.50 46.09 -0.88
N VAL A 403 4.93 47.16 -1.42
CA VAL A 403 3.83 47.88 -0.78
C VAL A 403 2.51 47.40 -1.36
N SER A 404 1.46 47.45 -0.55
CA SER A 404 0.11 47.34 -1.10
C SER A 404 -0.06 48.49 -2.11
N PRO A 405 -0.46 48.24 -3.36
CA PRO A 405 -0.50 49.28 -4.38
C PRO A 405 -1.37 50.44 -3.92
N ILE A 406 -0.87 51.68 -4.03
CA ILE A 406 -1.68 52.90 -3.90
C ILE A 406 -2.70 53.02 -5.06
N ILE A 407 -2.67 52.08 -6.00
CA ILE A 407 -3.82 51.76 -6.85
C ILE A 407 -4.41 50.48 -6.29
N GLU A 408 -5.40 50.59 -5.39
CA GLU A 408 -6.21 49.41 -5.08
C GLU A 408 -6.68 48.85 -6.44
N CYS A 409 -6.35 47.61 -6.81
CA CYS A 409 -6.73 47.10 -8.14
C CYS A 409 -8.26 47.18 -8.34
N SER A 410 -9.02 47.15 -7.25
CA SER A 410 -10.47 47.45 -7.17
C SER A 410 -10.87 48.83 -7.73
N SER A 411 -9.97 49.81 -7.72
CA SER A 411 -10.15 51.15 -8.29
C SER A 411 -9.95 51.22 -9.81
N ILE A 412 -9.22 50.27 -10.41
CA ILE A 412 -9.16 50.06 -11.87
C ILE A 412 -10.42 49.32 -12.32
N ASN A 413 -10.68 48.18 -11.69
CA ASN A 413 -11.84 47.34 -11.91
C ASN A 413 -12.03 46.48 -10.64
N PRO A 414 -13.23 46.42 -10.05
CA PRO A 414 -13.46 45.69 -8.79
C PRO A 414 -13.10 44.20 -8.84
N PHE A 415 -12.99 43.62 -10.04
CA PHE A 415 -12.63 42.22 -10.27
C PHE A 415 -11.16 42.04 -10.67
N CYS A 416 -10.32 43.05 -10.50
CA CYS A 416 -8.89 42.96 -10.77
C CYS A 416 -8.13 42.51 -9.52
N GLU A 417 -7.45 41.36 -9.59
CA GLU A 417 -6.67 40.78 -8.48
C GLU A 417 -5.20 41.18 -8.54
N GLU A 418 -4.64 41.30 -9.74
CA GLU A 418 -3.30 41.84 -9.96
C GLU A 418 -3.36 42.92 -11.01
N CYS A 419 -2.67 44.02 -10.76
CA CYS A 419 -2.55 45.13 -11.67
C CYS A 419 -1.11 45.64 -11.66
N ASP A 420 -0.65 46.14 -12.81
CA ASP A 420 0.62 46.84 -12.95
C ASP A 420 0.37 48.30 -13.40
N LYS A 421 1.43 48.97 -13.83
CA LYS A 421 1.37 50.38 -14.29
C LYS A 421 0.53 50.58 -15.57
N ASP A 422 0.31 49.53 -16.34
CA ASP A 422 -0.34 49.54 -17.65
C ASP A 422 -1.79 49.00 -17.59
N GLY A 423 -2.22 48.43 -16.46
CA GLY A 423 -3.61 48.05 -16.18
C GLY A 423 -3.72 46.74 -15.39
N CYS A 424 -4.89 46.12 -15.43
CA CYS A 424 -5.11 44.82 -14.81
C CYS A 424 -4.34 43.71 -15.54
N THR A 425 -3.55 42.94 -14.81
CA THR A 425 -2.74 41.81 -15.30
C THR A 425 -3.31 40.46 -14.92
N MET A 426 -4.15 40.40 -13.88
CA MET A 426 -4.88 39.20 -13.49
C MET A 426 -6.26 39.57 -12.93
N CYS A 427 -7.28 38.86 -13.39
CA CYS A 427 -8.65 39.07 -12.97
C CYS A 427 -9.10 37.98 -12.00
N ALA A 428 -10.05 38.33 -11.15
CA ALA A 428 -10.73 37.42 -10.26
C ALA A 428 -11.41 36.30 -11.04
N ILE A 429 -11.61 35.17 -10.35
CA ILE A 429 -12.35 34.01 -10.86
C ILE A 429 -13.68 34.48 -11.47
N GLY A 430 -14.00 34.00 -12.67
CA GLY A 430 -15.17 34.45 -13.44
C GLY A 430 -14.89 35.58 -14.44
N HIS A 431 -13.64 36.05 -14.53
CA HIS A 431 -13.24 37.16 -15.41
C HIS A 431 -11.92 36.88 -16.14
N TYR A 432 -11.71 37.57 -17.27
CA TYR A 432 -10.46 37.52 -18.04
C TYR A 432 -9.95 38.92 -18.38
N VAL A 433 -8.63 39.03 -18.58
CA VAL A 433 -7.97 40.30 -18.90
C VAL A 433 -8.24 40.69 -20.36
N SER A 434 -8.78 41.88 -20.55
CA SER A 434 -9.13 42.48 -21.83
C SER A 434 -8.77 43.97 -21.81
N GLY A 435 -7.74 44.35 -22.57
CA GLY A 435 -7.30 45.75 -22.70
C GLY A 435 -6.87 46.43 -21.39
N GLY A 436 -6.32 45.68 -20.44
CA GLY A 436 -5.94 46.20 -19.11
C GLY A 436 -7.10 46.32 -18.13
N THR A 437 -8.24 45.72 -18.41
CA THR A 437 -9.42 45.62 -17.51
C THR A 437 -9.93 44.18 -17.44
N CYS A 438 -10.86 43.89 -16.52
CA CYS A 438 -11.46 42.56 -16.36
C CYS A 438 -12.85 42.50 -16.99
N ASP A 439 -12.99 41.66 -18.01
CA ASP A 439 -14.26 41.33 -18.66
C ASP A 439 -14.79 40.00 -18.12
N ASN A 440 -16.11 39.82 -18.14
CA ASN A 440 -16.74 38.60 -17.63
C ASN A 440 -16.48 37.40 -18.55
N CYS A 441 -16.17 36.26 -17.95
CA CYS A 441 -16.29 34.97 -18.62
C CYS A 441 -17.74 34.68 -19.02
N ILE A 442 -17.91 33.69 -19.90
CA ILE A 442 -19.22 33.06 -20.09
C ILE A 442 -19.72 32.51 -18.75
N SER A 443 -21.03 32.52 -18.51
CA SER A 443 -21.63 32.07 -17.25
C SER A 443 -21.09 30.70 -16.81
N PHE A 444 -20.93 30.53 -15.49
CA PHE A 444 -20.45 29.31 -14.85
C PHE A 444 -19.01 28.89 -15.17
N CYS A 445 -18.22 29.82 -15.71
CA CYS A 445 -16.82 29.59 -16.03
C CYS A 445 -15.89 30.34 -15.07
N ASP A 446 -15.08 29.61 -14.32
CA ASP A 446 -14.12 30.15 -13.37
C ASP A 446 -12.88 30.72 -14.05
N VAL A 447 -12.43 30.07 -15.13
CA VAL A 447 -11.23 30.48 -15.88
C VAL A 447 -11.54 30.49 -17.37
N CYS A 448 -11.41 31.64 -18.01
CA CYS A 448 -11.60 31.81 -19.45
C CYS A 448 -10.52 32.69 -20.05
N ASN A 449 -10.37 32.64 -21.38
CA ASN A 449 -9.51 33.55 -22.14
C ASN A 449 -10.31 34.52 -23.02
N SER A 450 -11.62 34.34 -23.10
CA SER A 450 -12.55 35.19 -23.83
C SER A 450 -13.97 34.99 -23.26
N ASN A 451 -14.90 35.86 -23.63
CA ASN A 451 -16.32 35.73 -23.29
C ASN A 451 -17.04 34.56 -23.99
N SER A 452 -16.34 33.73 -24.77
CA SER A 452 -16.92 32.65 -25.57
C SER A 452 -16.30 31.27 -25.31
N THR A 453 -15.22 31.20 -24.52
CA THR A 453 -14.49 29.95 -24.29
C THR A 453 -14.11 29.80 -22.83
N CYS A 454 -14.59 28.73 -22.21
CA CYS A 454 -14.24 28.35 -20.87
C CYS A 454 -13.08 27.34 -20.85
N LYS A 455 -12.20 27.44 -19.85
CA LYS A 455 -11.14 26.45 -19.56
C LYS A 455 -11.43 25.64 -18.30
N ASN A 456 -12.08 26.25 -17.32
CA ASN A 456 -12.43 25.60 -16.07
C ASN A 456 -13.80 26.08 -15.60
N CYS A 457 -14.70 25.16 -15.29
CA CYS A 457 -16.03 25.50 -14.82
C CYS A 457 -16.03 25.77 -13.31
N SER A 458 -17.02 26.54 -12.88
CA SER A 458 -17.37 26.68 -11.47
C SER A 458 -17.67 25.34 -10.82
N GLU A 459 -17.44 25.27 -9.51
CA GLU A 459 -17.60 24.06 -8.71
C GLU A 459 -18.95 23.36 -8.99
N ASN A 460 -18.92 22.03 -9.16
CA ASN A 460 -20.09 21.20 -9.45
C ASN A 460 -20.75 21.46 -10.81
N MET A 461 -20.01 21.86 -11.86
CA MET A 461 -20.52 22.00 -13.24
C MET A 461 -19.86 21.00 -14.21
N TYR A 462 -20.62 20.56 -15.22
CA TYR A 462 -20.11 19.75 -16.34
C TYR A 462 -19.49 20.63 -17.44
N TYR A 463 -18.24 20.31 -17.79
CA TYR A 463 -17.46 20.91 -18.87
C TYR A 463 -17.65 20.14 -20.18
N VAL A 464 -18.22 20.77 -21.21
CA VAL A 464 -18.46 20.17 -22.54
C VAL A 464 -18.11 21.18 -23.63
N ASP A 465 -17.25 20.80 -24.58
CA ASP A 465 -16.89 21.61 -25.76
C ASP A 465 -16.43 23.05 -25.47
N ASN A 466 -15.65 23.23 -24.39
CA ASN A 466 -15.18 24.55 -23.89
C ASN A 466 -16.29 25.45 -23.33
N ILE A 467 -17.43 24.88 -22.92
CA ILE A 467 -18.53 25.59 -22.28
C ILE A 467 -18.98 24.80 -21.04
N CYS A 468 -19.42 25.52 -20.01
CA CYS A 468 -20.01 24.94 -18.81
C CYS A 468 -21.52 24.86 -18.99
N THR A 469 -22.09 23.66 -18.92
CA THR A 469 -23.43 23.40 -19.48
C THR A 469 -24.51 23.15 -18.42
N SER A 470 -24.21 22.37 -17.37
CA SER A 470 -25.15 22.09 -16.28
C SER A 470 -24.45 21.68 -14.98
N CYS A 471 -25.16 21.69 -13.85
CA CYS A 471 -24.61 21.17 -12.58
C CYS A 471 -24.42 19.65 -12.60
N THR A 472 -23.49 19.16 -11.77
CA THR A 472 -23.27 17.73 -11.49
C THR A 472 -24.41 17.14 -10.67
N ASP A 473 -24.56 15.82 -10.72
CA ASP A 473 -25.55 15.09 -9.92
C ASP A 473 -25.49 15.51 -8.44
N GLY A 474 -26.66 15.75 -7.84
CA GLY A 474 -26.85 16.27 -6.49
C GLY A 474 -26.99 17.80 -6.40
N PHE A 475 -26.94 18.51 -7.53
CA PHE A 475 -27.05 19.97 -7.59
C PHE A 475 -27.97 20.46 -8.72
N TYR A 476 -28.65 21.59 -8.52
CA TYR A 476 -29.47 22.30 -9.51
C TYR A 476 -28.97 23.73 -9.72
N ILE A 477 -29.34 24.35 -10.84
CA ILE A 477 -28.95 25.74 -11.16
C ILE A 477 -29.99 26.71 -10.61
N GLU A 478 -29.55 27.68 -9.81
CA GLU A 478 -30.30 28.85 -9.41
C GLU A 478 -29.33 30.05 -9.32
N ASP A 479 -29.74 31.24 -9.75
CA ASP A 479 -28.90 32.46 -9.71
C ASP A 479 -27.45 32.30 -10.20
N ASP A 480 -27.27 31.62 -11.35
CA ASP A 480 -25.97 31.30 -11.96
C ASP A 480 -25.00 30.49 -11.04
N LYS A 481 -25.54 29.73 -10.09
CA LYS A 481 -24.78 28.84 -9.19
C LYS A 481 -25.42 27.47 -9.02
N CYS A 482 -24.61 26.48 -8.68
CA CYS A 482 -25.06 25.15 -8.33
C CYS A 482 -25.44 25.07 -6.85
N TYR A 483 -26.71 24.86 -6.57
CA TYR A 483 -27.24 24.63 -5.23
C TYR A 483 -27.53 23.16 -5.02
N ARG A 484 -27.30 22.68 -3.80
CA ARG A 484 -27.51 21.28 -3.47
C ARG A 484 -29.00 20.94 -3.55
N CYS A 485 -29.32 19.82 -4.18
CA CYS A 485 -30.65 19.22 -4.12
C CYS A 485 -31.07 18.93 -2.66
N SER A 486 -32.37 18.69 -2.46
CA SER A 486 -32.90 18.16 -1.20
C SER A 486 -32.17 16.89 -0.75
N GLU A 487 -32.18 16.61 0.55
CA GLU A 487 -31.43 15.48 1.11
C GLU A 487 -31.75 14.16 0.39
N HIS A 488 -30.71 13.41 0.08
CA HIS A 488 -30.76 12.11 -0.61
C HIS A 488 -31.27 12.16 -2.07
N CYS A 489 -31.41 13.37 -2.64
CA CYS A 489 -31.75 13.57 -4.02
C CYS A 489 -30.51 13.65 -4.93
N MET A 490 -30.50 12.85 -6.00
CA MET A 490 -29.44 12.78 -7.00
C MET A 490 -29.69 13.73 -8.19
N LYS A 491 -30.94 14.01 -8.58
CA LYS A 491 -31.25 15.01 -9.62
C LYS A 491 -32.50 15.78 -9.21
N CYS A 492 -32.46 17.10 -9.34
CA CYS A 492 -33.56 17.99 -8.99
C CYS A 492 -33.60 19.18 -9.96
N GLU A 493 -34.76 19.81 -10.10
CA GLU A 493 -34.91 21.07 -10.86
C GLU A 493 -34.82 22.30 -9.94
N ASP A 494 -35.22 22.13 -8.68
CA ASP A 494 -35.10 23.11 -7.61
C ASP A 494 -34.84 22.46 -6.24
N LYS A 495 -34.84 23.26 -5.17
CA LYS A 495 -34.62 22.80 -3.80
C LYS A 495 -35.68 21.81 -3.29
N GLU A 496 -36.91 21.88 -3.79
CA GLU A 496 -38.06 21.16 -3.26
C GLU A 496 -38.38 19.89 -4.06
N GLU A 497 -38.14 19.89 -5.37
CA GLU A 497 -38.54 18.83 -6.29
C GLU A 497 -37.38 17.90 -6.68
N CYS A 498 -37.40 16.67 -6.16
CA CYS A 498 -36.46 15.63 -6.56
C CYS A 498 -36.99 14.79 -7.74
N LEU A 499 -36.14 14.57 -8.74
CA LEU A 499 -36.41 13.72 -9.91
C LEU A 499 -35.91 12.28 -9.71
N THR A 500 -34.74 12.12 -9.10
CA THR A 500 -34.13 10.80 -8.85
C THR A 500 -33.36 10.80 -7.55
N CYS A 501 -33.39 9.69 -6.81
CA CYS A 501 -32.74 9.55 -5.51
C CYS A 501 -31.40 8.81 -5.59
N PHE A 502 -30.53 9.04 -4.60
CA PHE A 502 -29.34 8.22 -4.39
C PHE A 502 -29.72 6.77 -4.00
N GLU A 503 -28.78 5.84 -4.17
CA GLU A 503 -28.95 4.45 -3.79
C GLU A 503 -29.38 4.30 -2.32
N GLY A 504 -30.26 3.34 -2.02
CA GLY A 504 -30.89 3.20 -0.70
C GLY A 504 -32.12 4.08 -0.45
N PHE A 505 -32.51 4.92 -1.41
CA PHE A 505 -33.70 5.77 -1.34
C PHE A 505 -34.57 5.61 -2.60
N TYR A 506 -35.88 5.83 -2.45
CA TYR A 506 -36.84 5.78 -3.54
C TYR A 506 -37.65 7.06 -3.62
N LEU A 507 -38.07 7.41 -4.83
CA LEU A 507 -38.87 8.62 -5.06
C LEU A 507 -40.32 8.41 -4.58
N LYS A 508 -40.79 9.30 -3.72
CA LYS A 508 -42.15 9.35 -3.19
C LYS A 508 -42.60 10.80 -3.07
N GLU A 509 -43.61 11.19 -3.85
CA GLU A 509 -44.15 12.57 -3.84
C GLU A 509 -43.02 13.61 -4.02
N GLU A 510 -42.20 13.42 -5.05
CA GLU A 510 -41.08 14.31 -5.42
C GLU A 510 -39.99 14.46 -4.32
N LYS A 511 -39.99 13.57 -3.31
CA LYS A 511 -38.98 13.50 -2.25
C LYS A 511 -38.40 12.10 -2.12
N CYS A 512 -37.18 12.01 -1.63
CA CYS A 512 -36.51 10.74 -1.42
C CYS A 512 -36.87 10.16 -0.05
N ALA A 513 -37.52 8.99 -0.07
CA ALA A 513 -37.87 8.23 1.11
C ALA A 513 -36.88 7.08 1.31
N ASN A 514 -36.51 6.83 2.57
CA ASN A 514 -35.48 5.85 2.91
C ASN A 514 -36.02 4.41 2.77
N CYS A 515 -35.29 3.55 2.05
CA CYS A 515 -35.64 2.13 1.93
C CYS A 515 -35.54 1.38 3.27
N ALA A 516 -34.66 1.82 4.16
CA ALA A 516 -34.40 1.18 5.46
C ALA A 516 -35.62 1.18 6.39
N GLU A 517 -36.50 2.18 6.30
CA GLU A 517 -37.76 2.24 7.07
C GLU A 517 -38.70 1.05 6.77
N ARG A 518 -38.49 0.38 5.63
CA ARG A 518 -39.22 -0.81 5.20
C ARG A 518 -38.43 -2.10 5.40
N GLY A 519 -37.33 -2.06 6.16
CA GLY A 519 -36.42 -3.19 6.34
C GLY A 519 -35.70 -3.59 5.05
N CYS A 520 -35.53 -2.65 4.11
CA CYS A 520 -35.08 -2.92 2.76
C CYS A 520 -33.79 -2.16 2.43
N LEU A 521 -32.86 -2.83 1.75
CA LEU A 521 -31.64 -2.22 1.23
C LEU A 521 -31.91 -1.49 -0.10
N ASN A 522 -32.62 -2.15 -1.03
CA ASN A 522 -32.95 -1.59 -2.34
C ASN A 522 -34.45 -1.71 -2.64
N CYS A 523 -35.12 -0.58 -2.83
CA CYS A 523 -36.57 -0.52 -2.93
C CYS A 523 -37.08 0.41 -4.02
N SER A 524 -38.31 0.15 -4.44
CA SER A 524 -39.18 1.03 -5.21
C SER A 524 -40.39 1.43 -4.35
N ILE A 525 -41.25 2.29 -4.90
CA ILE A 525 -42.49 2.70 -4.22
C ILE A 525 -43.34 1.51 -3.74
N ASN A 526 -43.30 0.37 -4.45
CA ASN A 526 -44.17 -0.79 -4.18
C ASN A 526 -43.45 -2.11 -3.89
N ALA A 527 -42.13 -2.19 -4.02
CA ALA A 527 -41.39 -3.44 -3.92
C ALA A 527 -40.01 -3.25 -3.32
N CYS A 528 -39.56 -4.23 -2.54
CA CYS A 528 -38.18 -4.36 -2.10
C CYS A 528 -37.51 -5.49 -2.89
N SER A 529 -36.29 -5.27 -3.37
CA SER A 529 -35.49 -6.29 -4.05
C SER A 529 -34.49 -7.00 -3.12
N GLN A 530 -34.09 -6.36 -2.01
CA GLN A 530 -33.13 -6.91 -1.06
C GLN A 530 -33.40 -6.38 0.35
N CYS A 531 -33.43 -7.27 1.36
CA CYS A 531 -33.72 -6.91 2.74
C CYS A 531 -32.48 -6.53 3.55
N LEU A 532 -32.69 -5.70 4.57
CA LEU A 532 -31.70 -5.45 5.62
C LEU A 532 -31.57 -6.66 6.54
N ASP A 533 -30.43 -6.77 7.22
CA ASP A 533 -30.19 -7.78 8.25
C ASP A 533 -31.30 -7.74 9.32
N GLY A 534 -31.73 -8.92 9.76
CA GLY A 534 -32.89 -9.10 10.62
C GLY A 534 -34.22 -9.06 9.88
N TYR A 535 -34.24 -9.07 8.53
CA TYR A 535 -35.45 -9.20 7.72
C TYR A 535 -35.31 -10.23 6.59
N GLY A 536 -36.38 -10.98 6.29
CA GLY A 536 -36.49 -11.89 5.16
C GLY A 536 -37.41 -11.36 4.05
N LEU A 537 -37.08 -11.63 2.78
CA LEU A 537 -37.86 -11.16 1.63
C LEU A 537 -39.07 -12.06 1.36
N TYR A 538 -40.28 -11.50 1.38
CA TYR A 538 -41.52 -12.22 1.10
C TYR A 538 -42.48 -11.36 0.28
N ASN A 539 -42.92 -11.85 -0.88
CA ASN A 539 -43.81 -11.12 -1.81
C ASN A 539 -43.35 -9.67 -2.07
N ASN A 540 -42.06 -9.49 -2.35
CA ASN A 540 -41.41 -8.19 -2.58
C ASN A 540 -41.50 -7.22 -1.39
N LYS A 541 -41.62 -7.73 -0.15
CA LYS A 541 -41.59 -6.96 1.10
C LYS A 541 -40.66 -7.63 2.10
N CYS A 542 -39.96 -6.84 2.90
CA CYS A 542 -39.11 -7.35 3.96
C CYS A 542 -39.92 -7.53 5.25
N ILE A 543 -39.81 -8.71 5.85
CA ILE A 543 -40.52 -9.07 7.09
C ILE A 543 -39.48 -9.34 8.17
N SER A 544 -39.69 -8.80 9.36
CA SER A 544 -38.73 -8.92 10.46
C SER A 544 -38.56 -10.38 10.93
N CYS A 545 -37.30 -10.80 11.05
CA CYS A 545 -36.87 -12.09 11.60
C CYS A 545 -37.06 -12.19 13.12
N SER A 546 -37.42 -11.12 13.83
CA SER A 546 -37.66 -11.16 15.29
C SER A 546 -38.78 -12.11 15.72
N LEU A 547 -39.63 -12.56 14.79
CA LEU A 547 -40.63 -13.62 15.01
C LEU A 547 -40.02 -15.02 15.19
N SER A 548 -38.76 -15.23 14.77
CA SER A 548 -38.01 -16.49 14.92
C SER A 548 -37.20 -16.55 16.23
N ASN A 549 -36.48 -15.47 16.54
CA ASN A 549 -35.66 -15.21 17.73
C ASN A 549 -35.07 -13.78 17.57
N SER A 550 -34.89 -12.99 18.64
CA SER A 550 -34.29 -11.65 18.57
C SER A 550 -32.80 -11.63 18.21
N ILE A 551 -32.15 -12.80 18.18
CA ILE A 551 -30.72 -13.02 17.94
C ILE A 551 -30.48 -13.49 16.48
N CYS A 552 -31.54 -13.60 15.67
CA CYS A 552 -31.48 -14.08 14.29
C CYS A 552 -31.18 -12.97 13.28
N VAL A 553 -30.16 -13.17 12.43
CA VAL A 553 -29.70 -12.23 11.39
C VAL A 553 -30.39 -12.49 10.05
N SER A 554 -30.61 -13.75 9.66
CA SER A 554 -31.36 -14.09 8.43
C SER A 554 -32.31 -15.24 8.67
N CYS A 555 -33.48 -15.23 8.01
CA CYS A 555 -34.54 -16.20 8.25
C CYS A 555 -35.27 -16.62 6.97
N SER A 556 -35.87 -17.82 7.01
CA SER A 556 -36.57 -18.45 5.88
C SER A 556 -37.74 -17.62 5.34
N SER A 557 -37.91 -17.62 4.00
CA SER A 557 -38.96 -16.92 3.26
C SER A 557 -40.23 -17.74 2.97
N ASP A 558 -40.31 -19.01 3.39
CA ASP A 558 -41.46 -19.88 3.10
C ASP A 558 -42.20 -20.35 4.37
N ASN A 559 -43.51 -20.06 4.42
CA ASN A 559 -44.57 -20.54 5.32
C ASN A 559 -44.23 -20.79 6.82
N LEU A 560 -44.79 -19.93 7.69
CA LEU A 560 -45.20 -20.15 9.10
C LEU A 560 -44.18 -20.64 10.16
N ASP A 561 -43.02 -21.19 9.81
CA ASP A 561 -42.09 -21.79 10.79
C ASP A 561 -40.87 -20.92 11.13
N HIS A 562 -40.69 -19.76 10.47
CA HIS A 562 -39.69 -18.73 10.82
C HIS A 562 -38.32 -19.31 11.23
N MET A 563 -37.71 -20.17 10.41
CA MET A 563 -36.41 -20.77 10.75
C MET A 563 -35.27 -19.76 10.58
N CYS A 564 -34.36 -19.69 11.54
CA CYS A 564 -33.16 -18.86 11.46
C CYS A 564 -32.05 -19.55 10.67
N TRP A 565 -31.44 -18.85 9.72
CA TRP A 565 -30.33 -19.34 8.88
C TRP A 565 -28.96 -18.77 9.30
N SER A 566 -28.94 -17.62 9.96
CA SER A 566 -27.72 -17.06 10.54
C SER A 566 -28.01 -16.27 11.81
N CYS A 567 -27.06 -16.27 12.76
CA CYS A 567 -27.20 -15.66 14.08
C CYS A 567 -26.29 -14.44 14.24
N THR A 568 -26.59 -13.56 15.20
CA THR A 568 -25.68 -12.47 15.57
C THR A 568 -24.39 -13.02 16.18
N ASN A 569 -23.30 -12.24 16.09
CA ASN A 569 -22.00 -12.60 16.67
C ASN A 569 -22.13 -13.05 18.14
N GLY A 570 -21.38 -14.07 18.53
CA GLY A 570 -21.50 -14.73 19.83
C GLY A 570 -22.40 -15.99 19.86
N TYR A 571 -23.16 -16.25 18.79
CA TYR A 571 -24.11 -17.36 18.70
C TYR A 571 -23.96 -18.15 17.40
N TRP A 572 -24.27 -19.45 17.42
CA TRP A 572 -24.34 -20.27 16.20
C TRP A 572 -25.72 -20.89 16.01
N GLU A 573 -26.03 -21.24 14.76
CA GLU A 573 -27.30 -21.87 14.38
C GLU A 573 -27.26 -23.38 14.66
N GLU A 574 -28.28 -23.84 15.38
CA GLU A 574 -28.57 -25.24 15.65
C GLU A 574 -30.09 -25.49 15.54
N ASN A 575 -30.49 -26.23 14.51
CA ASN A 575 -31.88 -26.66 14.25
C ASN A 575 -32.89 -25.49 14.16
N GLY A 576 -32.52 -24.43 13.45
CA GLY A 576 -33.32 -23.23 13.23
C GLY A 576 -33.31 -22.24 14.40
N LYS A 577 -32.44 -22.43 15.41
CA LYS A 577 -32.32 -21.57 16.60
C LYS A 577 -30.86 -21.21 16.89
N CYS A 578 -30.64 -20.03 17.49
CA CYS A 578 -29.32 -19.55 17.88
C CYS A 578 -28.96 -19.96 19.33
N VAL A 579 -27.76 -20.51 19.54
CA VAL A 579 -27.22 -20.99 20.85
C VAL A 579 -25.81 -20.43 21.12
N THR A 580 -25.36 -20.36 22.39
CA THR A 580 -24.14 -19.64 22.88
C THR A 580 -23.06 -20.57 23.47
N CYS A 581 -21.77 -20.18 23.38
CA CYS A 581 -20.61 -20.87 23.98
C CYS A 581 -20.32 -20.31 25.39
N GLU A 582 -19.81 -21.12 26.32
CA GLU A 582 -19.45 -20.66 27.67
C GLU A 582 -18.14 -19.83 27.68
N ASN A 583 -18.14 -18.69 28.39
CA ASN A 583 -16.98 -17.79 28.67
C ASN A 583 -16.34 -17.05 27.48
N CYS A 584 -16.83 -17.24 26.25
CA CYS A 584 -16.39 -16.45 25.08
C CYS A 584 -16.96 -15.02 25.10
N GLY A 585 -16.24 -14.09 24.47
CA GLY A 585 -16.69 -12.72 24.25
C GLY A 585 -17.64 -12.58 23.05
N GLU A 586 -17.93 -11.35 22.65
CA GLU A 586 -18.92 -11.03 21.60
C GLU A 586 -18.54 -11.53 20.20
N ASP A 587 -17.28 -11.90 19.96
CA ASP A 587 -16.83 -12.42 18.66
C ASP A 587 -17.18 -13.92 18.52
N GLY A 588 -17.61 -14.58 19.59
CA GLY A 588 -18.11 -15.96 19.58
C GLY A 588 -17.02 -17.04 19.59
N CYS A 589 -17.36 -18.21 19.04
CA CYS A 589 -16.53 -19.41 19.06
C CYS A 589 -16.58 -20.16 17.72
N ASP A 590 -15.51 -20.91 17.42
CA ASP A 590 -15.45 -21.78 16.26
C ASP A 590 -16.33 -23.04 16.46
N LYS A 591 -17.19 -23.33 15.48
CA LYS A 591 -18.21 -24.41 15.55
C LYS A 591 -17.61 -25.81 15.67
N THR A 592 -16.42 -26.03 15.12
CA THR A 592 -15.79 -27.36 15.04
C THR A 592 -14.95 -27.63 16.29
N THR A 593 -14.24 -26.61 16.77
CA THR A 593 -13.26 -26.73 17.85
C THR A 593 -13.79 -26.27 19.21
N GLN A 594 -14.92 -25.56 19.25
CA GLN A 594 -15.49 -24.94 20.44
C GLN A 594 -14.55 -23.95 21.14
N LYS A 595 -13.56 -23.40 20.41
CA LYS A 595 -12.59 -22.43 20.94
C LYS A 595 -13.07 -21.00 20.71
N CYS A 596 -12.81 -20.12 21.67
CA CYS A 596 -13.28 -18.74 21.60
C CYS A 596 -12.45 -17.90 20.62
N PHE A 597 -13.08 -17.03 19.86
CA PHE A 597 -12.39 -16.02 19.06
C PHE A 597 -11.85 -14.89 19.94
N ASN A 598 -12.62 -14.49 20.96
CA ASN A 598 -12.20 -13.57 22.02
C ASN A 598 -12.76 -14.01 23.38
N CYS A 599 -12.22 -13.46 24.47
CA CYS A 599 -12.66 -13.79 25.83
C CYS A 599 -13.53 -12.70 26.43
N LYS A 600 -14.45 -13.12 27.31
CA LYS A 600 -15.21 -12.19 28.14
C LYS A 600 -14.28 -11.42 29.08
N GLU A 601 -14.63 -10.18 29.39
CA GLU A 601 -13.92 -9.33 30.35
C GLU A 601 -13.60 -10.09 31.67
N GLY A 602 -12.32 -10.08 32.08
CA GLY A 602 -11.81 -10.83 33.23
C GLY A 602 -11.15 -12.19 32.90
N TYR A 603 -11.23 -12.66 31.65
CA TYR A 603 -10.59 -13.89 31.18
C TYR A 603 -9.57 -13.57 30.08
N VAL A 604 -8.42 -14.24 30.10
CA VAL A 604 -7.39 -14.17 29.05
C VAL A 604 -7.47 -15.37 28.12
N LYS A 605 -7.28 -15.12 26.83
CA LYS A 605 -7.20 -16.16 25.81
C LYS A 605 -5.85 -16.86 25.90
N LYS A 606 -5.85 -18.19 25.98
CA LYS A 606 -4.64 -19.00 25.83
C LYS A 606 -4.32 -19.23 24.36
N LEU A 607 -3.08 -19.60 24.06
CA LEU A 607 -2.65 -19.93 22.69
C LEU A 607 -3.48 -21.09 22.09
N ASN A 608 -4.00 -21.99 22.93
CA ASN A 608 -4.89 -23.08 22.56
C ASN A 608 -6.37 -22.68 22.35
N GLY A 609 -6.71 -21.39 22.49
CA GLY A 609 -8.05 -20.85 22.26
C GLY A 609 -9.00 -20.87 23.46
N ASP A 610 -8.58 -21.36 24.63
CA ASP A 610 -9.39 -21.36 25.85
C ASP A 610 -9.31 -20.03 26.60
N CYS A 611 -10.42 -19.62 27.21
CA CYS A 611 -10.51 -18.43 28.06
C CYS A 611 -10.38 -18.82 29.54
N VAL A 612 -9.33 -18.34 30.22
CA VAL A 612 -9.07 -18.62 31.65
C VAL A 612 -8.83 -17.36 32.47
N ILE A 613 -9.02 -17.41 33.78
CA ILE A 613 -8.75 -16.27 34.68
C ILE A 613 -7.23 -16.13 34.89
N ASN A 614 -6.65 -14.96 34.57
CA ASN A 614 -5.26 -14.62 34.91
C ASN A 614 -5.21 -13.36 35.78
N GLU A 615 -5.10 -13.56 37.09
CA GLU A 615 -5.17 -12.50 38.11
C GLU A 615 -3.98 -11.52 38.07
N ASN A 616 -2.90 -11.82 37.33
CA ASN A 616 -1.68 -11.00 37.28
C ASN A 616 -1.55 -10.15 36.02
N CYS A 617 -2.49 -10.28 35.09
CA CYS A 617 -2.60 -9.45 33.90
C CYS A 617 -3.37 -8.15 34.21
N THR A 618 -2.87 -7.01 33.70
CA THR A 618 -3.45 -5.67 33.91
C THR A 618 -4.01 -5.03 32.65
N ALA A 619 -3.61 -5.52 31.47
CA ALA A 619 -4.18 -5.13 30.18
C ALA A 619 -4.10 -6.30 29.20
N GLN A 620 -5.08 -6.36 28.29
CA GLN A 620 -5.14 -7.34 27.20
C GLN A 620 -4.90 -6.66 25.85
N ASP A 621 -4.44 -7.42 24.85
CA ASP A 621 -4.45 -6.98 23.46
C ASP A 621 -5.85 -7.13 22.84
N THR A 622 -6.01 -6.68 21.60
CA THR A 622 -7.28 -6.76 20.86
C THR A 622 -7.75 -8.19 20.60
N SER A 623 -6.90 -9.19 20.81
CA SER A 623 -7.18 -10.61 20.60
C SER A 623 -7.45 -11.35 21.92
N GLY A 624 -7.49 -10.63 23.05
CA GLY A 624 -7.76 -11.17 24.38
C GLY A 624 -6.54 -11.79 25.10
N TYR A 625 -5.32 -11.64 24.57
CA TYR A 625 -4.10 -12.10 25.23
C TYR A 625 -3.56 -11.07 26.22
N CYS A 626 -2.79 -11.50 27.22
CA CYS A 626 -2.19 -10.56 28.15
C CYS A 626 -1.12 -9.71 27.47
N SER A 627 -1.28 -8.38 27.52
CA SER A 627 -0.35 -7.41 26.94
C SER A 627 0.45 -6.65 28.00
N LYS A 628 0.02 -6.65 29.27
CA LYS A 628 0.72 -5.97 30.37
C LYS A 628 0.55 -6.65 31.72
N CYS A 629 1.66 -6.95 32.39
CA CYS A 629 1.67 -7.55 33.73
C CYS A 629 1.64 -6.50 34.86
N LYS A 630 1.26 -6.94 36.07
CA LYS A 630 1.49 -6.17 37.31
C LYS A 630 2.99 -5.88 37.49
N ASN A 631 3.35 -4.75 38.09
CA ASN A 631 4.73 -4.25 38.20
C ASN A 631 5.76 -5.23 38.81
N SER A 632 5.34 -6.22 39.61
CA SER A 632 6.23 -7.25 40.18
C SER A 632 6.45 -8.46 39.26
N HIS A 633 5.90 -8.43 38.04
CA HIS A 633 5.95 -9.53 37.09
C HIS A 633 6.45 -9.07 35.72
N VAL A 634 7.07 -9.98 34.98
CA VAL A 634 7.50 -9.80 33.60
C VAL A 634 6.63 -10.65 32.68
N LEU A 635 6.28 -10.11 31.52
CA LEU A 635 5.49 -10.80 30.50
C LEU A 635 6.42 -11.69 29.67
N VAL A 636 6.14 -12.99 29.62
CA VAL A 636 6.89 -13.97 28.81
C VAL A 636 5.89 -14.83 28.06
N PHE A 637 5.96 -14.87 26.72
CA PHE A 637 5.07 -15.62 25.81
C PHE A 637 3.55 -15.57 26.14
N LYS A 638 3.07 -14.47 26.75
CA LYS A 638 1.66 -14.17 27.15
C LYS A 638 1.27 -14.56 28.60
N GLU A 639 2.18 -15.09 29.40
CA GLU A 639 1.99 -15.28 30.85
C GLU A 639 2.87 -14.32 31.68
N CYS A 640 2.42 -13.99 32.89
CA CYS A 640 3.10 -13.04 33.77
C CYS A 640 3.85 -13.79 34.88
N TYR A 641 5.18 -13.69 34.88
CA TYR A 641 6.08 -14.38 35.83
C TYR A 641 6.61 -13.43 36.89
N LEU A 642 6.68 -13.88 38.15
CA LEU A 642 7.16 -13.04 39.26
C LEU A 642 8.67 -12.77 39.15
N ILE A 643 9.06 -11.50 39.30
CA ILE A 643 10.46 -11.08 39.32
C ILE A 643 11.05 -11.37 40.71
N SER A 644 12.16 -12.09 40.76
CA SER A 644 12.90 -12.42 41.99
C SER A 644 14.01 -11.40 42.26
N THR A 645 14.17 -11.02 43.52
CA THR A 645 15.25 -10.10 43.98
C THR A 645 16.36 -10.83 44.73
N ASN A 646 16.33 -12.16 44.81
CA ASN A 646 17.20 -12.94 45.70
C ASN A 646 18.42 -13.51 44.94
N THR A 647 19.64 -13.21 45.41
CA THR A 647 20.91 -13.56 44.75
C THR A 647 21.46 -14.94 45.12
N ASN A 648 20.72 -15.74 45.89
CA ASN A 648 21.13 -17.07 46.32
C ASN A 648 20.66 -18.12 45.30
N GLU A 649 21.45 -18.33 44.24
CA GLU A 649 21.50 -19.46 43.27
C GLU A 649 20.19 -20.09 42.69
N GLU A 650 18.99 -19.66 43.08
CA GLU A 650 17.69 -20.17 42.63
C GLU A 650 16.94 -19.16 41.73
N THR A 651 17.68 -18.38 40.96
CA THR A 651 17.13 -17.41 40.00
C THR A 651 17.72 -17.61 38.60
N ILE A 652 16.91 -17.29 37.59
CA ILE A 652 17.23 -17.45 36.16
C ILE A 652 17.21 -16.08 35.51
N GLU A 653 18.23 -15.76 34.73
CA GLU A 653 18.27 -14.50 33.99
C GLU A 653 17.58 -14.69 32.63
N TYR A 654 16.51 -13.92 32.40
CA TYR A 654 15.78 -13.88 31.14
C TYR A 654 15.57 -12.42 30.75
N ASP A 655 16.11 -12.05 29.59
CA ASP A 655 16.02 -10.69 29.03
C ASP A 655 16.40 -9.57 30.03
N GLY A 656 17.46 -9.80 30.82
CA GLY A 656 17.94 -8.86 31.84
C GLY A 656 17.15 -8.84 33.16
N PHE A 657 16.09 -9.64 33.29
CA PHE A 657 15.32 -9.82 34.53
C PHE A 657 15.69 -11.13 35.24
N LEU A 658 15.69 -11.13 36.57
CA LEU A 658 15.86 -12.34 37.38
C LEU A 658 14.48 -12.91 37.73
N ILE A 659 14.18 -14.11 37.27
CA ILE A 659 12.93 -14.84 37.55
C ILE A 659 13.24 -15.97 38.54
N SER A 660 12.30 -16.33 39.41
CA SER A 660 12.53 -17.44 40.35
C SER A 660 12.59 -18.79 39.63
N LYS A 661 13.43 -19.71 40.12
CA LYS A 661 13.54 -21.09 39.61
C LYS A 661 12.18 -21.80 39.50
N LYS A 662 11.33 -21.58 40.50
CA LYS A 662 10.00 -22.20 40.61
C LYS A 662 9.05 -21.63 39.56
N ASP A 663 9.02 -20.31 39.40
CA ASP A 663 8.13 -19.67 38.44
C ASP A 663 8.57 -19.94 37.01
N ALA A 664 9.88 -20.11 36.79
CA ALA A 664 10.44 -20.56 35.52
C ALA A 664 10.32 -22.08 35.27
N HIS A 665 9.60 -22.83 36.11
CA HIS A 665 9.39 -24.29 36.01
C HIS A 665 10.68 -25.09 35.79
N CYS A 666 11.75 -24.67 36.47
CA CYS A 666 13.08 -25.18 36.26
C CYS A 666 13.48 -26.17 37.37
N GLN A 667 13.85 -27.39 37.00
CA GLN A 667 14.38 -28.37 37.96
C GLN A 667 15.86 -28.15 38.26
N LYS A 668 16.69 -27.84 37.25
CA LYS A 668 18.12 -27.59 37.43
C LYS A 668 18.63 -26.43 36.56
N ILE A 669 19.48 -25.60 37.17
CA ILE A 669 20.09 -24.41 36.57
C ILE A 669 21.56 -24.69 36.26
N LEU A 670 22.03 -24.29 35.08
CA LEU A 670 23.42 -24.38 34.66
C LEU A 670 23.85 -22.98 34.20
N GLY A 671 24.77 -22.36 34.93
CA GLY A 671 25.06 -20.94 34.74
C GLY A 671 23.85 -20.09 35.15
N LYS A 672 23.32 -19.29 34.21
CA LYS A 672 22.13 -18.44 34.43
C LYS A 672 20.90 -18.90 33.65
N SER A 673 20.91 -20.13 33.14
CA SER A 673 19.84 -20.67 32.29
C SER A 673 19.32 -22.00 32.84
N CYS A 674 18.03 -22.27 32.59
CA CYS A 674 17.47 -23.57 32.90
C CYS A 674 17.92 -24.61 31.87
N TYR A 675 18.41 -25.77 32.34
CA TYR A 675 18.83 -26.87 31.46
C TYR A 675 18.02 -28.16 31.64
N GLU A 676 17.22 -28.23 32.70
CA GLU A 676 16.34 -29.35 33.04
C GLU A 676 15.05 -28.79 33.61
N CYS A 677 13.94 -29.12 32.97
CA CYS A 677 12.62 -28.57 33.25
C CYS A 677 11.77 -29.52 34.09
N GLU A 678 10.76 -28.96 34.75
CA GLU A 678 9.70 -29.77 35.36
C GLU A 678 8.96 -30.59 34.30
N ASP A 679 8.40 -31.73 34.71
CA ASP A 679 7.63 -32.58 33.82
C ASP A 679 6.49 -31.80 33.16
N GLY A 680 6.43 -31.83 31.83
CA GLY A 680 5.47 -31.06 31.03
C GLY A 680 5.98 -29.69 30.54
N PHE A 681 7.19 -29.29 30.93
CA PHE A 681 7.87 -28.08 30.45
C PHE A 681 9.14 -28.43 29.68
N TYR A 682 9.55 -27.54 28.78
CA TYR A 682 10.66 -27.78 27.86
C TYR A 682 11.60 -26.56 27.80
N PRO A 683 12.91 -26.77 27.59
CA PRO A 683 13.88 -25.68 27.60
C PRO A 683 13.79 -24.85 26.32
N PHE A 684 13.64 -23.53 26.45
CA PHE A 684 13.62 -22.56 25.34
C PHE A 684 14.13 -21.20 25.82
N GLU A 685 15.07 -20.59 25.09
CA GLU A 685 15.63 -19.25 25.40
C GLU A 685 15.96 -19.03 26.89
N SER A 686 16.58 -20.02 27.53
CA SER A 686 16.99 -20.03 28.95
C SER A 686 15.92 -20.30 30.02
N LEU A 687 14.64 -20.45 29.65
CA LEU A 687 13.53 -20.80 30.55
C LEU A 687 12.93 -22.18 30.25
N CYS A 688 12.04 -22.65 31.14
CA CYS A 688 11.17 -23.80 30.87
C CYS A 688 9.73 -23.33 30.67
N VAL A 689 9.21 -23.52 29.47
CA VAL A 689 7.83 -23.13 29.11
C VAL A 689 7.09 -24.33 28.51
N LYS A 690 5.76 -24.22 28.36
CA LYS A 690 4.97 -25.30 27.77
C LYS A 690 5.07 -25.27 26.25
N CYS A 691 4.81 -26.43 25.63
CA CYS A 691 4.78 -26.61 24.17
C CYS A 691 3.83 -25.62 23.48
N GLU A 692 2.64 -25.39 24.05
CA GLU A 692 1.64 -24.47 23.50
C GLU A 692 2.08 -23.01 23.51
N ASP A 693 3.02 -22.63 24.39
CA ASP A 693 3.53 -21.27 24.53
C ASP A 693 4.66 -20.98 23.53
N MET A 694 5.42 -22.00 23.13
CA MET A 694 6.52 -21.90 22.16
C MET A 694 6.03 -21.91 20.72
N TYR A 695 5.09 -22.82 20.40
CA TYR A 695 4.66 -23.08 19.03
C TYR A 695 3.14 -23.14 18.96
N ALA A 696 2.54 -22.24 18.18
CA ALA A 696 1.11 -22.30 17.88
C ALA A 696 0.76 -23.67 17.27
N ASN A 697 -0.36 -24.26 17.70
CA ASN A 697 -0.86 -25.57 17.25
C ASN A 697 -0.01 -26.80 17.64
N CYS A 698 0.96 -26.66 18.55
CA CYS A 698 1.73 -27.77 19.13
C CYS A 698 0.94 -28.53 20.21
N ASN A 699 0.80 -29.84 20.04
CA ASN A 699 0.20 -30.76 21.02
C ASN A 699 1.22 -31.42 21.93
N ALA A 700 2.43 -31.69 21.43
CA ALA A 700 3.53 -32.22 22.23
C ALA A 700 4.89 -31.76 21.69
N CYS A 701 5.81 -31.41 22.60
CA CYS A 701 7.20 -31.09 22.26
C CYS A 701 8.17 -32.24 22.61
N GLY A 702 9.33 -32.22 21.96
CA GLY A 702 10.49 -33.04 22.25
C GLY A 702 11.78 -32.21 22.19
N VAL A 703 12.90 -32.80 22.59
CA VAL A 703 14.22 -32.13 22.56
C VAL A 703 15.08 -32.82 21.51
N ASN A 704 15.58 -32.08 20.53
CA ASN A 704 16.49 -32.61 19.54
C ASN A 704 17.94 -32.60 20.08
N ILE A 705 18.70 -33.66 19.83
CA ILE A 705 20.06 -33.85 20.37
C ILE A 705 21.04 -33.90 19.19
N HIS A 706 21.30 -32.74 18.58
CA HIS A 706 22.38 -32.61 17.60
C HIS A 706 23.34 -31.50 18.03
N ALA A 707 24.64 -31.83 18.08
CA ALA A 707 25.78 -30.92 18.29
C ALA A 707 25.55 -29.79 19.34
N ASN A 708 25.69 -30.14 20.62
CA ASN A 708 25.86 -29.22 21.76
C ASN A 708 24.76 -28.17 22.05
N ILE A 709 23.62 -28.19 21.37
CA ILE A 709 22.46 -27.33 21.68
C ILE A 709 21.22 -28.22 21.88
N LYS A 710 20.59 -28.14 23.07
CA LYS A 710 19.29 -28.77 23.34
C LYS A 710 18.21 -27.83 22.83
N GLU A 711 17.73 -28.04 21.61
CA GLU A 711 16.66 -27.24 21.02
C GLU A 711 15.31 -27.96 21.13
N CYS A 712 14.28 -27.23 21.56
CA CYS A 712 12.92 -27.74 21.66
C CYS A 712 12.23 -27.72 20.30
N VAL A 713 11.63 -28.83 19.90
CA VAL A 713 10.90 -28.98 18.64
C VAL A 713 9.51 -29.55 18.89
N CYS A 714 8.54 -29.14 18.09
CA CYS A 714 7.22 -29.75 18.13
C CYS A 714 7.26 -31.16 17.53
N VAL A 715 6.82 -32.17 18.27
CA VAL A 715 6.78 -33.59 17.83
C VAL A 715 5.37 -34.08 17.52
N SER A 716 4.33 -33.36 17.94
CA SER A 716 2.93 -33.66 17.60
C SER A 716 2.15 -32.36 17.48
N CYS A 717 1.36 -32.22 16.43
CA CYS A 717 0.56 -31.02 16.17
C CYS A 717 -0.94 -31.28 16.32
N ASN A 718 -1.74 -30.21 16.37
CA ASN A 718 -3.19 -30.27 16.22
C ASN A 718 -3.58 -30.88 14.88
N THR A 719 -4.74 -31.54 14.86
CA THR A 719 -5.42 -31.94 13.63
C THR A 719 -5.52 -30.72 12.71
N GLY A 720 -5.15 -30.89 11.44
CA GLY A 720 -4.99 -29.82 10.48
C GLY A 720 -3.59 -29.21 10.43
N TYR A 721 -2.62 -29.76 11.18
CA TYR A 721 -1.24 -29.26 11.19
C TYR A 721 -0.21 -30.40 11.22
N PHE A 722 0.99 -30.16 10.68
CA PHE A 722 2.10 -31.10 10.67
C PHE A 722 3.39 -30.50 11.29
N PRO A 723 4.18 -31.30 12.03
CA PRO A 723 5.39 -30.86 12.72
C PRO A 723 6.62 -30.85 11.81
N GLU A 724 7.32 -29.71 11.78
CA GLU A 724 8.71 -29.58 11.37
C GLU A 724 9.58 -29.14 12.57
N VAL A 725 9.95 -27.85 12.65
CA VAL A 725 10.47 -27.20 13.88
C VAL A 725 9.30 -26.72 14.75
N SER A 726 8.28 -26.15 14.09
CA SER A 726 6.96 -25.77 14.64
C SER A 726 5.83 -26.42 13.83
N CYS A 727 4.58 -26.27 14.25
CA CYS A 727 3.43 -26.78 13.51
C CYS A 727 3.07 -25.90 12.32
N LYS A 728 3.02 -26.51 11.13
CA LYS A 728 2.59 -25.87 9.89
C LYS A 728 1.21 -26.34 9.49
N HIS A 729 0.42 -25.44 8.93
CA HIS A 729 -0.95 -25.69 8.53
C HIS A 729 -1.02 -26.75 7.41
N SER A 730 -2.00 -27.64 7.45
CA SER A 730 -2.22 -28.76 6.53
C SER A 730 -2.25 -28.34 5.07
N SER A 731 -2.76 -27.13 4.79
CA SER A 731 -2.78 -26.51 3.46
C SER A 731 -1.40 -26.27 2.84
N LEU A 732 -0.32 -26.38 3.62
CA LEU A 732 1.06 -26.36 3.13
C LEU A 732 1.56 -27.78 2.74
N ILE A 733 0.78 -28.83 2.99
CA ILE A 733 0.94 -30.17 2.39
C ILE A 733 0.01 -30.23 1.18
N ASP A 734 0.59 -30.42 0.00
CA ASP A 734 -0.16 -30.52 -1.24
C ASP A 734 -1.29 -31.55 -1.16
N GLY A 735 -2.52 -31.10 -1.42
CA GLY A 735 -3.69 -31.99 -1.51
C GLY A 735 -4.29 -32.43 -0.18
N CYS A 736 -3.82 -31.91 0.96
CA CYS A 736 -4.34 -32.26 2.27
C CYS A 736 -5.04 -31.07 2.94
N VAL A 737 -6.36 -31.17 3.16
CA VAL A 737 -7.11 -30.14 3.91
C VAL A 737 -7.07 -30.39 5.40
N ASP A 738 -6.97 -31.65 5.80
CA ASP A 738 -6.79 -32.01 7.19
C ASP A 738 -5.75 -33.13 7.30
N CYS A 739 -4.74 -32.93 8.13
CA CYS A 739 -3.69 -33.91 8.39
C CYS A 739 -3.56 -34.19 9.88
N THR A 740 -3.12 -35.40 10.19
CA THR A 740 -2.64 -35.77 11.52
C THR A 740 -1.20 -36.23 11.44
N THR A 741 -0.53 -36.19 12.58
CA THR A 741 0.73 -36.90 12.77
C THR A 741 0.59 -38.11 13.64
N THR A 742 1.15 -39.22 13.16
CA THR A 742 1.33 -40.44 13.94
C THR A 742 2.81 -40.72 14.07
N ARG A 743 3.28 -40.85 15.31
CA ARG A 743 4.69 -41.11 15.62
C ARG A 743 4.97 -42.61 15.56
N GLU A 744 5.76 -43.06 14.59
CA GLU A 744 6.39 -44.38 14.62
C GLU A 744 7.89 -44.21 14.95
N GLY A 745 8.25 -44.41 16.21
CA GLY A 745 9.64 -44.34 16.67
C GLY A 745 10.19 -42.94 16.98
N LEU A 746 11.51 -42.87 17.20
CA LEU A 746 12.18 -41.65 17.69
C LEU A 746 12.50 -40.62 16.59
N TRP A 747 12.42 -40.98 15.30
CA TRP A 747 12.93 -40.15 14.19
C TRP A 747 12.10 -40.18 12.89
N GLN A 748 10.89 -40.73 12.88
CA GLN A 748 10.02 -40.71 11.70
C GLN A 748 8.65 -40.14 12.05
N ASN A 749 8.42 -38.88 11.66
CA ASN A 749 7.09 -38.28 11.64
C ASN A 749 6.41 -38.73 10.34
N ASN A 750 5.54 -39.72 10.42
CA ASN A 750 4.67 -40.05 9.29
C ASN A 750 3.56 -39.00 9.24
N ARG A 751 3.68 -38.08 8.27
CA ARG A 751 2.64 -37.11 7.91
C ARG A 751 1.49 -37.90 7.31
N LYS A 752 0.33 -37.90 7.96
CA LYS A 752 -0.82 -38.67 7.49
C LYS A 752 -1.95 -37.72 7.13
N CYS A 753 -2.33 -37.70 5.86
CA CYS A 753 -3.52 -36.95 5.49
C CYS A 753 -4.77 -37.66 6.03
N LEU A 754 -5.66 -36.92 6.70
CA LEU A 754 -6.94 -37.42 7.20
C LEU A 754 -8.06 -37.10 6.23
N GLU A 755 -8.01 -35.90 5.65
CA GLU A 755 -8.95 -35.43 4.66
C GLU A 755 -8.19 -34.83 3.49
N CYS A 756 -8.33 -35.48 2.35
CA CYS A 756 -7.81 -34.99 1.10
C CYS A 756 -8.68 -33.83 0.61
N ALA A 757 -8.04 -32.80 0.07
CA ALA A 757 -8.78 -31.74 -0.61
C ALA A 757 -9.53 -32.37 -1.78
N ASN A 758 -10.72 -31.87 -2.10
CA ASN A 758 -11.53 -32.38 -3.22
C ASN A 758 -10.66 -32.52 -4.49
N GLY A 759 -10.58 -33.75 -5.04
CA GLY A 759 -9.71 -34.10 -6.17
C GLY A 759 -8.47 -34.92 -5.82
N TYR A 760 -8.12 -35.04 -4.54
CA TYR A 760 -7.06 -35.91 -4.03
C TYR A 760 -7.66 -37.17 -3.41
N THR A 761 -6.96 -38.31 -3.54
CA THR A 761 -7.38 -39.57 -2.93
C THR A 761 -6.24 -40.15 -2.12
N LEU A 762 -6.53 -40.55 -0.88
CA LEU A 762 -5.59 -41.19 0.03
C LEU A 762 -4.97 -42.45 -0.59
N ASN A 763 -3.64 -42.47 -0.75
CA ASN A 763 -2.91 -43.67 -1.14
C ASN A 763 -1.99 -44.12 -0.01
N ASN A 764 -2.44 -45.10 0.78
CA ASN A 764 -1.76 -45.61 1.98
C ASN A 764 -1.51 -44.58 3.10
N GLY A 765 -2.32 -43.52 3.19
CA GLY A 765 -2.23 -42.53 4.27
C GLY A 765 -1.34 -41.32 3.99
N PHE A 766 -0.69 -41.25 2.82
CA PHE A 766 0.08 -40.10 2.36
C PHE A 766 -0.66 -39.37 1.24
#